data_AF-A0A8H6SW01-F1
#
_entry.id   AF-A0A8H6SW01-F1
#
_cell.length_a   1.000
_cell.length_b   1.000
_cell.length_c   1.000
_cell.angle_alpha   90.00
_cell.angle_beta   90.00
_cell.angle_gamma   90.00
#
_symmetry.space_group_name_H-M   'P 1'
#
loop_
_entity.id
_entity.type
_entity.pdbx_description
1 polymer ?
#
loop_
_entity_poly.entity_id
_entity_poly.type
_entity_poly.pdbx_seq_one_letter_code
_entity_poly.pdbx_strand_id
1 'polypeptide(L)'
;MAASDASCYTVVQDSGAEYPSASELRQALEKGSDDVKIDTLRKIITSTINGNAQPTLMMPIIQYLLPSRNKQLKKLLHFYWEVCPKYDENGKLKQEMILVVNAIMFDLKHPNEWIRGATLRFLQKIAKDADLLEPLIPTCRSCLEHRHAYVRKNAVFAVYAIYREFEHLIPDAPELMSTFLAAESDSSCKRNAFVFLAHCSMPKAVEYILSVYESIPSLDEALQMSIIEVIRLDCKEDSSHRPRYIRCMFDLLNVSSNAVKYEAALTLTTLTQNPAAVKAAASCLISLVIKESDNNVKIIVLDRLDTLRSRHGHVLDTLIMDVLQILSSADIDVRRKAMSIILSMTTSRNVEDVVLFLKKQLQKTQESEFEKAPEYRQLLIQSIHITAIKFSEVAANVVHALMDFLGDSNNPSALDVVAFVREVVEKFPHLRSAVTARLTEKLHDIKSGKVFRGILWILGEYVDSVPDIQALMVEVRKVLGEIPILASEQRLLDDAAAGEEDDPASPKVESGSRPKVLADGTYATETAYSVTKLEAVRAASKPPLRTLLLGGDFFTGAVLSSALTKLVLRFDAKTNDKTASNALRAECMLIMTSIIRVGQSKFVTVQIDEDSSERIMNCIKTLSELESEPAVQEIFLEDTKSAFSRMLGAQEKRAAEKKEAETSKVATVQVDDLLTFRQFSKKGVDEAIDFTEDVGRATAGETHEDFISNLSRISQLTGFSDPIYAEAYVKMHGFDIMLDVLLVNQTPNTMQNLCLDFATLGDLKIVERPSVYTLGPHGFQSIKATIKVSSTETGVIFGSILWEGANMAEACVILNDIHIDIMDYIKPAYCNEAQFRSMWTEFEWENRVNVDNPMSDPREYLKHVMKATNMSCLTPEGATSGDCDFLSANMYARSLFGEDALANLSVERTPNGTITGHVRIRSKTQGIALSLGDKITMAQKNNNAPLTTLALQERIHQLQLVQRKLAAHKDILLLLQHRPVYTSGRRQSEESTHDERVRLTRMGADFVASSRGGELTFHGPGQIVGYPLFDLARSSPPMPVRDYVCRMQKTLQQHLREAHGITHAPSEHTGVFLDGNTKIASIGVQVRHRLTTHGFAVNITNEPLAWFDQVVACGLADVRAGSVESWTGSKVDIHAEIPGLVKRFGENMDRDLQPMDLDKEGEIGELMRAAERDALKAGPWPPSPSETS
;
A
#
# COMPACT_ATOMS: atom_id res chain seq x y z
N MET A 1 6.47 15.75 41.72
CA MET A 1 6.56 15.53 40.25
C MET A 1 5.57 14.44 39.89
N ALA A 2 4.54 14.77 39.10
CA ALA A 2 3.84 13.88 38.17
C ALA A 2 2.71 14.69 37.52
N ALA A 3 3.08 15.51 36.54
CA ALA A 3 2.16 16.23 35.66
C ALA A 3 1.68 15.28 34.53
N SER A 4 1.09 14.13 34.89
CA SER A 4 0.83 13.05 33.94
C SER A 4 -0.56 12.45 34.05
N ASP A 5 -1.59 13.30 34.17
CA ASP A 5 -2.97 12.84 34.00
C ASP A 5 -3.94 13.99 33.65
N ALA A 6 -3.51 14.86 32.72
CA ALA A 6 -4.37 15.88 32.16
C ALA A 6 -5.49 15.22 31.35
N SER A 7 -6.72 15.37 31.83
CA SER A 7 -7.95 14.95 31.16
C SER A 7 -7.96 15.46 29.72
N CYS A 8 -7.94 14.56 28.72
CA CYS A 8 -8.17 14.94 27.32
C CYS A 8 -9.62 15.43 27.16
N TYR A 9 -9.81 16.71 26.84
CA TYR A 9 -11.09 17.24 26.39
C TYR A 9 -11.07 17.33 24.86
N THR A 10 -12.13 16.88 24.20
CA THR A 10 -12.36 17.18 22.78
C THR A 10 -12.67 18.67 22.65
N VAL A 11 -11.72 19.45 22.14
CA VAL A 11 -11.93 20.87 21.83
C VAL A 11 -12.78 20.93 20.55
N VAL A 12 -14.05 21.27 20.69
CA VAL A 12 -14.91 21.62 19.56
C VAL A 12 -14.78 23.13 19.37
N GLN A 13 -13.91 23.55 18.47
CA GLN A 13 -13.84 24.94 18.06
C GLN A 13 -15.03 25.25 17.15
N ASP A 14 -16.02 25.96 17.69
CA ASP A 14 -17.13 26.49 16.89
C ASP A 14 -16.60 27.72 16.14
N SER A 15 -16.26 27.52 14.87
CA SER A 15 -15.76 28.58 13.99
C SER A 15 -16.89 29.56 13.65
N GLY A 16 -17.03 30.62 14.45
CA GLY A 16 -17.78 31.83 14.05
C GLY A 16 -18.65 32.57 15.08
N ALA A 17 -18.73 32.16 16.34
CA ALA A 17 -19.59 32.85 17.32
C ALA A 17 -18.80 33.87 18.18
N GLU A 18 -19.20 35.14 18.16
CA GLU A 18 -18.80 36.13 19.18
C GLU A 18 -19.22 35.62 20.57
N TYR A 19 -18.27 35.50 21.50
CA TYR A 19 -18.59 35.12 22.88
C TYR A 19 -19.29 36.28 23.59
N PRO A 20 -20.51 36.09 24.14
CA PRO A 20 -21.20 37.14 24.89
C PRO A 20 -20.40 37.55 26.12
N SER A 21 -20.50 38.83 26.48
CA SER A 21 -19.77 39.39 27.62
C SER A 21 -20.23 38.76 28.95
N ALA A 22 -19.33 38.72 29.94
CA ALA A 22 -19.66 38.17 31.27
C ALA A 22 -20.85 38.90 31.93
N SER A 23 -21.10 40.17 31.58
CA SER A 23 -22.25 40.93 32.07
C SER A 23 -23.57 40.45 31.45
N GLU A 24 -23.59 40.16 30.15
CA GLU A 24 -24.78 39.65 29.44
C GLU A 24 -25.14 38.24 29.92
N LEU A 25 -24.12 37.38 30.07
CA LEU A 25 -24.29 36.04 30.62
C LEU A 25 -24.85 36.08 32.04
N ARG A 26 -24.37 37.00 32.90
CA ARG A 26 -24.90 37.19 34.25
C ARG A 26 -26.37 37.62 34.23
N GLN A 27 -26.74 38.59 33.39
CA GLN A 27 -28.11 39.06 33.30
C GLN A 27 -29.06 37.97 32.79
N ALA A 28 -28.61 37.15 31.84
CA ALA A 28 -29.36 36.00 31.33
C ALA A 28 -29.58 34.92 32.40
N LEU A 29 -28.61 34.70 33.30
CA LEU A 29 -28.76 33.79 34.44
C LEU A 29 -29.70 34.33 35.53
N GLU A 30 -29.70 35.65 35.77
CA GLU A 30 -30.52 36.30 36.80
C GLU A 30 -32.01 36.40 36.40
N LYS A 31 -32.30 36.81 35.16
CA LYS A 31 -33.66 37.16 34.71
C LYS A 31 -34.22 36.26 33.60
N GLY A 32 -33.44 35.33 33.06
CA GLY A 32 -33.88 34.42 31.98
C GLY A 32 -34.85 33.34 32.44
N SER A 33 -35.68 32.85 31.51
CA SER A 33 -36.47 31.63 31.70
C SER A 33 -35.57 30.40 31.79
N ASP A 34 -36.11 29.25 32.22
CA ASP A 34 -35.34 28.00 32.31
C ASP A 34 -34.66 27.61 30.99
N ASP A 35 -35.29 27.84 29.84
CA ASP A 35 -34.71 27.56 28.52
C ASP A 35 -33.53 28.49 28.18
N VAL A 36 -33.66 29.78 28.52
CA VAL A 36 -32.57 30.75 28.36
C VAL A 36 -31.41 30.40 29.28
N LYS A 37 -31.69 29.97 30.51
CA LYS A 37 -30.67 29.49 31.46
C LYS A 37 -29.95 28.24 30.97
N ILE A 38 -30.66 27.31 30.32
CA ILE A 38 -30.09 26.10 29.70
C ILE A 38 -29.11 26.45 28.59
N ASP A 39 -29.51 27.34 27.68
CA ASP A 39 -28.66 27.80 26.56
C ASP A 39 -27.45 28.59 27.08
N THR A 40 -27.67 29.48 28.05
CA THR A 40 -26.63 30.28 28.70
C THR A 40 -25.59 29.40 29.39
N LEU A 41 -26.01 28.39 30.17
CA LEU A 41 -25.09 27.47 30.84
C LEU A 41 -24.32 26.61 29.82
N ARG A 42 -24.94 26.22 28.70
CA ARG A 42 -24.25 25.50 27.62
C ARG A 42 -23.13 26.34 27.01
N LYS A 43 -23.41 27.61 26.71
CA LYS A 43 -22.42 28.57 26.19
C LYS A 43 -21.25 28.76 27.15
N ILE A 44 -21.54 28.86 28.45
CA ILE A 44 -20.52 28.97 29.50
C ILE A 44 -19.63 27.71 29.55
N ILE A 45 -20.23 26.51 29.49
CA ILE A 45 -19.46 25.25 29.48
C ILE A 45 -18.56 25.17 28.25
N THR A 46 -19.07 25.46 27.05
CA THR A 46 -18.28 25.46 25.82
C THR A 46 -17.14 26.49 25.88
N SER A 47 -17.40 27.70 26.37
CA SER A 47 -16.37 28.73 26.58
C SER A 47 -15.28 28.26 27.55
N THR A 48 -15.67 27.59 28.64
CA THR A 48 -14.73 27.10 29.67
C THR A 48 -13.87 25.95 29.13
N ILE A 49 -14.45 25.04 28.32
CA ILE A 49 -13.69 23.95 27.66
C ILE A 49 -12.69 24.51 26.65
N ASN A 50 -13.03 25.61 25.97
CA ASN A 50 -12.15 26.28 25.00
C ASN A 50 -11.07 27.17 25.66
N GLY A 51 -10.87 27.07 26.98
CA GLY A 51 -9.83 27.79 27.71
C GLY A 51 -10.23 29.18 28.23
N ASN A 52 -11.41 29.69 27.86
CA ASN A 52 -11.94 30.98 28.31
C ASN A 52 -12.85 30.80 29.53
N ALA A 53 -12.26 30.46 30.68
CA ALA A 53 -12.97 30.37 31.94
C ALA A 53 -13.41 31.76 32.44
N GLN A 54 -14.67 31.88 32.91
CA GLN A 54 -15.21 33.12 33.50
C GLN A 54 -15.52 32.91 35.00
N PRO A 55 -14.55 33.05 35.91
CA PRO A 55 -14.72 32.76 37.34
C PRO A 55 -15.82 33.60 38.03
N THR A 56 -16.06 34.81 37.52
CA THR A 56 -17.05 35.77 38.05
C THR A 56 -18.50 35.29 37.94
N LEU A 57 -18.78 34.31 37.07
CA LEU A 57 -20.12 33.73 36.90
C LEU A 57 -20.44 32.59 37.87
N MET A 58 -19.46 32.10 38.64
CA MET A 58 -19.65 30.97 39.55
C MET A 58 -20.72 31.26 40.63
N MET A 59 -20.70 32.43 41.25
CA MET A 59 -21.68 32.79 42.29
C MET A 59 -23.11 32.99 41.72
N PRO A 60 -23.31 33.69 40.59
CA PRO A 60 -24.61 33.70 39.90
C PRO A 60 -25.14 32.29 39.58
N ILE A 61 -24.28 31.36 39.13
CA ILE A 61 -24.69 29.97 38.87
C ILE A 61 -25.15 29.29 40.16
N ILE A 62 -24.43 29.45 41.27
CA ILE A 62 -24.80 28.91 42.59
C ILE A 62 -26.14 29.50 43.07
N GLN A 63 -26.36 30.80 42.90
CA GLN A 63 -27.56 31.47 43.41
C GLN A 63 -28.81 31.15 42.59
N TYR A 64 -28.72 31.16 41.25
CA TYR A 64 -29.89 31.16 40.37
C TYR A 64 -30.14 29.83 39.64
N LEU A 65 -29.15 28.94 39.56
CA LEU A 65 -29.28 27.64 38.87
C LEU A 65 -29.27 26.44 39.84
N LEU A 66 -28.42 26.46 40.86
CA LEU A 66 -28.31 25.35 41.83
C LEU A 66 -29.63 24.97 42.52
N PRO A 67 -30.52 25.92 42.88
CA PRO A 67 -31.82 25.62 43.49
C PRO A 67 -32.88 25.11 42.51
N SER A 68 -32.60 25.13 41.19
CA SER A 68 -33.59 24.76 40.18
C SER A 68 -33.97 23.27 40.26
N ARG A 69 -35.26 22.98 40.07
CA ARG A 69 -35.81 21.61 40.02
C ARG A 69 -35.79 21.00 38.61
N ASN A 70 -35.37 21.77 37.61
CA ASN A 70 -35.35 21.32 36.22
C ASN A 70 -34.25 20.27 35.99
N LYS A 71 -34.64 19.09 35.49
CA LYS A 71 -33.73 17.94 35.28
C LYS A 71 -32.60 18.26 34.30
N GLN A 72 -32.87 19.06 33.28
CA GLN A 72 -31.90 19.41 32.24
C GLN A 72 -30.85 20.40 32.78
N LEU A 73 -31.29 21.39 33.55
CA LEU A 73 -30.38 22.31 34.26
C LEU A 73 -29.50 21.56 35.26
N LYS A 74 -30.05 20.65 36.06
CA LYS A 74 -29.27 19.81 36.98
C LYS A 74 -28.21 18.97 36.25
N LYS A 75 -28.54 18.38 35.09
CA LYS A 75 -27.58 17.64 34.27
C LYS A 75 -26.47 18.54 33.73
N LEU A 76 -26.80 19.74 33.26
CA LEU A 76 -25.81 20.72 32.79
C LEU A 76 -24.94 21.25 33.92
N LEU A 77 -25.50 21.42 35.12
CA LEU A 77 -24.72 21.79 36.31
C LEU A 77 -23.64 20.76 36.62
N HIS A 78 -23.93 19.46 36.53
CA HIS A 78 -22.92 18.41 36.70
C HIS A 78 -21.75 18.56 35.70
N PHE A 79 -22.05 18.89 34.43
CA PHE A 79 -20.99 19.15 33.44
C PHE A 79 -20.21 20.42 33.73
N TYR A 80 -20.87 21.47 34.22
CA TYR A 80 -20.18 22.70 34.62
C TYR A 80 -19.22 22.45 35.79
N TRP A 81 -19.64 21.71 36.82
CA TRP A 81 -18.80 21.37 37.97
C TRP A 81 -17.61 20.47 37.61
N GLU A 82 -17.69 19.72 36.51
CA GLU A 82 -16.59 18.91 36.00
C GLU A 82 -15.47 19.78 35.40
N VAL A 83 -15.83 20.88 34.72
CA VAL A 83 -14.90 21.73 33.95
C VAL A 83 -14.45 22.98 34.72
N CYS A 84 -15.25 23.48 35.67
CA CYS A 84 -14.94 24.75 36.33
C CYS A 84 -13.65 24.70 37.18
N PRO A 85 -12.89 25.83 37.28
CA PRO A 85 -11.71 25.90 38.13
C PRO A 85 -12.09 25.93 39.63
N LYS A 86 -11.82 24.82 40.33
CA LYS A 86 -12.22 24.57 41.73
C LYS A 86 -11.26 25.13 42.79
N TYR A 87 -9.98 25.23 42.44
CA TYR A 87 -8.91 25.67 43.33
C TYR A 87 -8.52 27.13 43.02
N ASP A 88 -8.02 27.83 44.03
CA ASP A 88 -7.42 29.16 43.88
C ASP A 88 -5.96 29.07 43.38
N GLU A 89 -5.32 30.22 43.14
CA GLU A 89 -3.93 30.31 42.68
C GLU A 89 -2.92 29.68 43.67
N ASN A 90 -3.32 29.47 44.92
CA ASN A 90 -2.53 28.85 45.98
C ASN A 90 -2.81 27.34 46.14
N GLY A 91 -3.67 26.77 45.29
CA GLY A 91 -4.05 25.35 45.35
C GLY A 91 -5.05 24.99 46.45
N LYS A 92 -5.69 25.99 47.10
CA LYS A 92 -6.74 25.77 48.11
C LYS A 92 -8.12 25.79 47.48
N LEU A 93 -9.02 24.94 47.97
CA LEU A 93 -10.40 24.88 47.48
C LEU A 93 -11.13 26.23 47.71
N LYS A 94 -11.77 26.75 46.66
CA LYS A 94 -12.56 27.99 46.73
C LYS A 94 -13.70 27.90 47.75
N GLN A 95 -13.95 28.96 48.51
CA GLN A 95 -14.97 28.96 49.58
C GLN A 95 -16.39 28.69 49.05
N GLU A 96 -16.67 29.12 47.83
CA GLU A 96 -17.95 28.91 47.15
C GLU A 96 -18.24 27.41 46.91
N MET A 97 -17.20 26.56 46.81
CA MET A 97 -17.36 25.12 46.62
C MET A 97 -17.98 24.43 47.82
N ILE A 98 -17.91 25.01 49.02
CA ILE A 98 -18.59 24.48 50.22
C ILE A 98 -20.12 24.46 50.00
N LEU A 99 -20.67 25.47 49.33
CA LEU A 99 -22.10 25.53 49.00
C LEU A 99 -22.48 24.44 47.97
N VAL A 100 -21.57 24.17 47.03
CA VAL A 100 -21.74 23.12 46.02
C VAL A 100 -21.73 21.73 46.67
N VAL A 101 -20.79 21.46 47.58
CA VAL A 101 -20.73 20.19 48.33
C VAL A 101 -22.02 19.97 49.13
N ASN A 102 -22.53 21.00 49.81
CA ASN A 102 -23.80 20.91 50.53
C ASN A 102 -24.98 20.59 49.60
N ALA A 103 -25.03 21.23 48.42
CA ALA A 103 -26.06 20.95 47.43
C ALA A 103 -25.99 19.52 46.87
N ILE A 104 -24.79 19.03 46.56
CA ILE A 104 -24.58 17.63 46.15
C ILE A 104 -25.03 16.66 47.25
N MET A 105 -24.74 16.98 48.52
CA MET A 105 -25.20 16.17 49.65
C MET A 105 -26.73 16.12 49.75
N PHE A 106 -27.43 17.23 49.50
CA PHE A 106 -28.89 17.24 49.44
C PHE A 106 -29.43 16.45 48.25
N ASP A 107 -28.78 16.54 47.08
CA ASP A 107 -29.17 15.79 45.88
C ASP A 107 -28.98 14.27 46.08
N LEU A 108 -27.96 13.84 46.83
CA LEU A 108 -27.78 12.44 47.25
C LEU A 108 -28.85 11.95 48.25
N LYS A 109 -29.45 12.86 49.02
CA LYS A 109 -30.57 12.57 49.94
C LYS A 109 -31.94 12.84 49.30
N HIS A 110 -32.00 13.27 48.04
CA HIS A 110 -33.23 13.70 47.38
C HIS A 110 -34.22 12.54 47.20
N PRO A 111 -35.54 12.68 47.45
CA PRO A 111 -36.49 11.57 47.35
C PRO A 111 -36.57 10.91 45.96
N ASN A 112 -36.26 11.66 44.90
CA ASN A 112 -36.22 11.16 43.52
C ASN A 112 -34.95 10.32 43.24
N GLU A 113 -35.15 9.05 42.90
CA GLU A 113 -34.11 8.06 42.63
C GLU A 113 -33.25 8.41 41.40
N TRP A 114 -33.83 9.09 40.40
CA TRP A 114 -33.09 9.54 39.23
C TRP A 114 -32.05 10.59 39.61
N ILE A 115 -32.41 11.53 40.49
CA ILE A 115 -31.50 12.59 40.95
C ILE A 115 -30.37 11.98 41.78
N ARG A 116 -30.68 11.06 42.71
CA ARG A 116 -29.64 10.32 43.46
C ARG A 116 -28.70 9.57 42.53
N GLY A 117 -29.23 8.78 41.60
CA GLY A 117 -28.42 8.00 40.67
C GLY A 117 -27.60 8.85 39.69
N ALA A 118 -28.14 9.99 39.23
CA ALA A 118 -27.40 10.94 38.40
C ALA A 118 -26.28 11.63 39.18
N THR A 119 -26.50 11.95 40.45
CA THR A 119 -25.51 12.54 41.35
C THR A 119 -24.40 11.53 41.67
N LEU A 120 -24.74 10.27 41.94
CA LEU A 120 -23.75 9.19 42.14
C LEU A 120 -22.88 8.95 40.89
N ARG A 121 -23.45 9.06 39.68
CA ARG A 121 -22.64 9.04 38.43
C ARG A 121 -21.74 10.26 38.30
N PHE A 122 -22.20 11.42 38.74
CA PHE A 122 -21.39 12.63 38.76
C PHE A 122 -20.20 12.49 39.74
N LEU A 123 -20.40 11.89 40.92
CA LEU A 123 -19.31 11.60 41.87
C LEU A 123 -18.18 10.77 41.25
N GLN A 124 -18.52 9.83 40.36
CA GLN A 124 -17.52 9.02 39.64
C GLN A 124 -16.58 9.86 38.77
N LYS A 125 -17.05 11.02 38.26
CA LYS A 125 -16.28 11.92 37.39
C LYS A 125 -15.41 12.91 38.18
N ILE A 126 -15.84 13.29 39.38
CA ILE A 126 -15.08 14.16 40.29
C ILE A 126 -14.25 13.35 41.31
N ALA A 127 -14.04 12.06 41.06
CA ALA A 127 -13.31 11.14 41.94
C ALA A 127 -11.85 11.58 42.21
N LYS A 128 -11.29 12.48 41.39
CA LYS A 128 -9.94 13.03 41.53
C LYS A 128 -9.81 14.16 42.57
N ASP A 129 -10.91 14.71 43.08
CA ASP A 129 -10.91 15.85 44.01
C ASP A 129 -11.20 15.39 45.45
N ALA A 130 -10.15 15.06 46.22
CA ALA A 130 -10.29 14.54 47.59
C ALA A 130 -11.10 15.46 48.53
N ASP A 131 -10.80 16.77 48.53
CA ASP A 131 -11.41 17.77 49.40
C ASP A 131 -12.93 17.91 49.20
N LEU A 132 -13.42 17.61 47.99
CA LEU A 132 -14.86 17.67 47.67
C LEU A 132 -15.59 16.38 48.09
N LEU A 133 -14.89 15.25 48.09
CA LEU A 133 -15.47 13.93 48.29
C LEU A 133 -15.58 13.56 49.77
N GLU A 134 -14.61 13.96 50.60
CA GLU A 134 -14.56 13.61 52.02
C GLU A 134 -15.90 13.87 52.75
N PRO A 135 -16.56 15.03 52.59
CA PRO A 135 -17.85 15.28 53.26
C PRO A 135 -19.03 14.47 52.71
N LEU A 136 -18.91 13.91 51.50
CA LEU A 136 -19.99 13.22 50.79
C LEU A 136 -20.01 11.71 51.06
N ILE A 137 -18.91 11.12 51.53
CA ILE A 137 -18.73 9.68 51.75
C ILE A 137 -19.85 9.05 52.60
N PRO A 138 -20.23 9.58 53.78
CA PRO A 138 -21.26 8.95 54.60
C PRO A 138 -22.62 8.85 53.88
N THR A 139 -22.95 9.87 53.09
CA THR A 139 -24.20 9.89 52.32
C THR A 139 -24.12 8.95 51.13
N CYS A 140 -22.96 8.84 50.47
CA CYS A 140 -22.72 7.87 49.40
C CYS A 140 -22.88 6.42 49.92
N ARG A 141 -22.36 6.11 51.11
CA ARG A 141 -22.49 4.78 51.74
C ARG A 141 -23.95 4.45 52.04
N SER A 142 -24.71 5.39 52.59
CA SER A 142 -26.15 5.17 52.85
C SER A 142 -26.95 4.83 51.58
N CYS A 143 -26.47 5.22 50.40
CA CYS A 143 -27.12 4.91 49.13
C CYS A 143 -26.98 3.44 48.72
N LEU A 144 -26.07 2.67 49.31
CA LEU A 144 -25.96 1.22 49.11
C LEU A 144 -27.13 0.45 49.73
N GLU A 145 -27.75 0.99 50.78
CA GLU A 145 -28.90 0.37 51.47
C GLU A 145 -30.25 0.84 50.89
N HIS A 146 -30.23 1.61 49.80
CA HIS A 146 -31.43 2.19 49.23
C HIS A 146 -32.40 1.13 48.68
N ARG A 147 -33.72 1.32 48.85
CA ARG A 147 -34.75 0.36 48.39
C ARG A 147 -34.69 0.04 46.90
N HIS A 148 -34.31 1.02 46.07
CA HIS A 148 -34.31 0.90 44.62
C HIS A 148 -32.93 0.49 44.05
N ALA A 149 -32.88 -0.60 43.28
CA ALA A 149 -31.64 -1.16 42.70
C ALA A 149 -30.87 -0.16 41.81
N TYR A 150 -31.59 0.72 41.08
CA TYR A 150 -30.97 1.80 40.30
C TYR A 150 -30.05 2.72 41.12
N VAL A 151 -30.35 2.99 42.39
CA VAL A 151 -29.50 3.83 43.23
C VAL A 151 -28.31 3.01 43.72
N ARG A 152 -28.56 1.80 44.23
CA ARG A 152 -27.52 0.88 44.72
C ARG A 152 -26.46 0.58 43.66
N LYS A 153 -26.86 0.26 42.43
CA LYS A 153 -25.90 -0.01 41.33
C LYS A 153 -24.96 1.17 41.01
N ASN A 154 -25.46 2.41 41.10
CA ASN A 154 -24.64 3.60 40.87
C ASN A 154 -23.80 3.94 42.10
N ALA A 155 -24.29 3.61 43.30
CA ALA A 155 -23.56 3.77 44.56
C ALA A 155 -22.34 2.84 44.61
N VAL A 156 -22.47 1.58 44.17
CA VAL A 156 -21.35 0.64 44.04
C VAL A 156 -20.23 1.23 43.17
N PHE A 157 -20.55 1.78 41.99
CA PHE A 157 -19.54 2.40 41.14
C PHE A 157 -19.01 3.74 41.65
N ALA A 158 -19.81 4.52 42.39
CA ALA A 158 -19.31 5.72 43.05
C ALA A 158 -18.27 5.36 44.13
N VAL A 159 -18.57 4.37 44.98
CA VAL A 159 -17.62 3.84 45.97
C VAL A 159 -16.39 3.25 45.29
N TYR A 160 -16.56 2.54 44.16
CA TYR A 160 -15.46 2.04 43.34
C TYR A 160 -14.51 3.15 42.89
N ALA A 161 -15.05 4.20 42.26
CA ALA A 161 -14.26 5.30 41.73
C ALA A 161 -13.52 6.06 42.85
N ILE A 162 -14.19 6.30 43.99
CA ILE A 162 -13.58 6.98 45.14
C ILE A 162 -12.45 6.13 45.73
N TYR A 163 -12.69 4.84 45.98
CA TYR A 163 -11.69 3.95 46.58
C TYR A 163 -10.45 3.76 45.69
N ARG A 164 -10.64 3.68 44.37
CA ARG A 164 -9.54 3.49 43.41
C ARG A 164 -8.58 4.68 43.37
N GLU A 165 -9.09 5.91 43.45
CA GLU A 165 -8.25 7.11 43.44
C GLU A 165 -7.72 7.44 44.86
N PHE A 166 -8.54 7.22 45.89
CA PHE A 166 -8.22 7.55 47.29
C PHE A 166 -8.61 6.43 48.25
N GLU A 167 -7.75 5.43 48.39
CA GLU A 167 -7.97 4.27 49.28
C GLU A 167 -8.23 4.66 50.75
N HIS A 168 -7.53 5.67 51.25
CA HIS A 168 -7.63 6.13 52.65
C HIS A 168 -8.99 6.74 53.01
N LEU A 169 -9.79 7.18 52.04
CA LEU A 169 -11.10 7.78 52.28
C LEU A 169 -12.16 6.75 52.66
N ILE A 170 -12.05 5.51 52.16
CA ILE A 170 -12.97 4.40 52.47
C ILE A 170 -12.16 3.09 52.64
N PRO A 171 -11.38 2.95 53.73
CA PRO A 171 -10.45 1.82 53.87
C PRO A 171 -11.15 0.46 54.00
N ASP A 172 -12.40 0.44 54.48
CA ASP A 172 -13.23 -0.75 54.66
C ASP A 172 -14.10 -1.09 53.42
N ALA A 173 -13.89 -0.41 52.28
CA ALA A 173 -14.70 -0.61 51.08
C ALA A 173 -14.74 -2.07 50.56
N PRO A 174 -13.62 -2.84 50.56
CA PRO A 174 -13.66 -4.25 50.16
C PRO A 174 -14.48 -5.16 51.08
N GLU A 175 -14.52 -4.89 52.39
CA GLU A 175 -15.38 -5.61 53.34
C GLU A 175 -16.85 -5.27 53.11
N LEU A 176 -17.15 -3.97 53.03
CA LEU A 176 -18.48 -3.45 52.75
C LEU A 176 -19.08 -4.06 51.48
N MET A 177 -18.28 -4.14 50.40
CA MET A 177 -18.76 -4.66 49.12
C MET A 177 -18.98 -6.18 49.14
N SER A 178 -18.17 -6.92 49.91
CA SER A 178 -18.36 -8.36 50.10
C SER A 178 -19.66 -8.66 50.86
N THR A 179 -19.95 -7.91 51.92
CA THR A 179 -21.22 -8.04 52.66
C THR A 179 -22.41 -7.64 51.78
N PHE A 180 -22.26 -6.56 50.99
CA PHE A 180 -23.29 -6.11 50.05
C PHE A 180 -23.58 -7.19 48.99
N LEU A 181 -22.55 -7.80 48.40
CA LEU A 181 -22.69 -8.85 47.39
C LEU A 181 -23.42 -10.08 47.92
N ALA A 182 -23.20 -10.46 49.17
CA ALA A 182 -23.87 -11.58 49.82
C ALA A 182 -25.36 -11.30 50.13
N ALA A 183 -25.70 -10.06 50.49
CA ALA A 183 -27.05 -9.67 50.89
C ALA A 183 -27.96 -9.28 49.70
N GLU A 184 -27.38 -8.83 48.59
CA GLU A 184 -28.11 -8.34 47.42
C GLU A 184 -28.84 -9.47 46.68
N SER A 185 -29.96 -9.14 46.02
CA SER A 185 -30.72 -10.09 45.18
C SER A 185 -30.69 -9.72 43.70
N ASP A 186 -30.54 -8.44 43.37
CA ASP A 186 -30.53 -7.93 41.99
C ASP A 186 -29.25 -8.29 41.23
N SER A 187 -29.37 -8.92 40.06
CA SER A 187 -28.25 -9.39 39.25
C SER A 187 -27.30 -8.27 38.78
N SER A 188 -27.84 -7.09 38.45
CA SER A 188 -27.03 -5.95 38.01
C SER A 188 -26.19 -5.37 39.15
N CYS A 189 -26.77 -5.28 40.35
CA CYS A 189 -26.06 -4.83 41.55
C CYS A 189 -24.98 -5.84 41.96
N LYS A 190 -25.29 -7.14 41.93
CA LYS A 190 -24.32 -8.22 42.18
C LYS A 190 -23.14 -8.17 41.23
N ARG A 191 -23.40 -8.06 39.92
CA ARG A 191 -22.34 -7.97 38.91
C ARG A 191 -21.41 -6.79 39.19
N ASN A 192 -21.95 -5.61 39.48
CA ASN A 192 -21.11 -4.44 39.74
C ASN A 192 -20.29 -4.57 41.03
N ALA A 193 -20.88 -5.14 42.08
CA ALA A 193 -20.19 -5.39 43.35
C ALA A 193 -19.10 -6.45 43.19
N PHE A 194 -19.35 -7.49 42.39
CA PHE A 194 -18.35 -8.49 42.04
C PHE A 194 -17.19 -7.91 41.22
N VAL A 195 -17.48 -7.08 40.21
CA VAL A 195 -16.45 -6.37 39.43
C VAL A 195 -15.63 -5.43 40.32
N PHE A 196 -16.25 -4.74 41.27
CA PHE A 196 -15.51 -3.97 42.28
C PHE A 196 -14.51 -4.86 43.03
N LEU A 197 -14.95 -6.01 43.54
CA LEU A 197 -14.07 -6.92 44.28
C LEU A 197 -12.97 -7.50 43.41
N ALA A 198 -13.27 -7.84 42.15
CA ALA A 198 -12.29 -8.35 41.19
C ALA A 198 -11.10 -7.38 40.99
N HIS A 199 -11.36 -6.07 40.93
CA HIS A 199 -10.31 -5.06 40.76
C HIS A 199 -9.64 -4.63 42.07
N CYS A 200 -10.39 -4.50 43.15
CA CYS A 200 -9.88 -3.96 44.42
C CYS A 200 -9.30 -5.03 45.35
N SER A 201 -9.84 -6.26 45.32
CA SER A 201 -9.49 -7.33 46.26
C SER A 201 -9.80 -8.71 45.67
N MET A 202 -8.91 -9.18 44.80
CA MET A 202 -9.00 -10.49 44.13
C MET A 202 -9.32 -11.68 45.09
N PRO A 203 -8.70 -11.79 46.29
CA PRO A 203 -8.98 -12.92 47.18
C PRO A 203 -10.45 -13.05 47.60
N LYS A 204 -11.14 -11.91 47.81
CA LYS A 204 -12.57 -11.89 48.17
C LYS A 204 -13.47 -12.21 46.98
N ALA A 205 -13.07 -11.82 45.78
CA ALA A 205 -13.76 -12.22 44.56
C ALA A 205 -13.69 -13.74 44.36
N VAL A 206 -12.52 -14.35 44.60
CA VAL A 206 -12.33 -15.80 44.56
C VAL A 206 -13.15 -16.52 45.64
N GLU A 207 -13.17 -16.01 46.88
CA GLU A 207 -14.01 -16.53 47.96
C GLU A 207 -15.50 -16.55 47.57
N TYR A 208 -15.97 -15.47 46.93
CA TYR A 208 -17.33 -15.43 46.40
C TYR A 208 -17.57 -16.51 45.33
N ILE A 209 -16.70 -16.63 44.32
CA ILE A 209 -16.82 -17.67 43.27
C ILE A 209 -16.91 -19.07 43.91
N LEU A 210 -16.08 -19.35 44.90
CA LEU A 210 -16.08 -20.64 45.60
C LEU A 210 -17.38 -20.88 46.39
N SER A 211 -17.95 -19.82 46.98
CA SER A 211 -19.23 -19.90 47.71
C SER A 211 -20.44 -20.19 46.81
N VAL A 212 -20.41 -19.71 45.55
CA VAL A 212 -21.50 -19.90 44.58
C VAL A 212 -21.18 -20.93 43.49
N TYR A 213 -20.10 -21.69 43.64
CA TYR A 213 -19.53 -22.56 42.59
C TYR A 213 -20.57 -23.46 41.88
N GLU A 214 -21.46 -24.10 42.65
CA GLU A 214 -22.46 -25.03 42.10
C GLU A 214 -23.60 -24.31 41.35
N SER A 215 -23.89 -23.05 41.68
CA SER A 215 -24.96 -22.27 41.07
C SER A 215 -24.50 -21.40 39.90
N ILE A 216 -23.20 -21.35 39.57
CA ILE A 216 -22.66 -20.52 38.48
C ILE A 216 -23.43 -20.69 37.15
N PRO A 217 -23.77 -21.92 36.67
CA PRO A 217 -24.49 -22.09 35.41
C PRO A 217 -25.92 -21.52 35.40
N SER A 218 -26.53 -21.30 36.57
CA SER A 218 -27.88 -20.72 36.71
C SER A 218 -27.88 -19.22 37.00
N LEU A 219 -26.70 -18.61 37.17
CA LEU A 219 -26.56 -17.15 37.33
C LEU A 219 -26.88 -16.40 36.03
N ASP A 220 -27.11 -15.10 36.16
CA ASP A 220 -27.30 -14.19 35.04
C ASP A 220 -26.06 -14.13 34.13
N GLU A 221 -26.29 -13.98 32.83
CA GLU A 221 -25.24 -13.95 31.79
C GLU A 221 -24.13 -12.92 32.09
N ALA A 222 -24.48 -11.71 32.53
CA ALA A 222 -23.49 -10.67 32.78
C ALA A 222 -22.57 -11.02 33.96
N LEU A 223 -23.09 -11.74 34.95
CA LEU A 223 -22.32 -12.23 36.10
C LEU A 223 -21.44 -13.42 35.70
N GLN A 224 -21.95 -14.36 34.90
CA GLN A 224 -21.16 -15.46 34.34
C GLN A 224 -19.94 -14.95 33.56
N MET A 225 -20.14 -13.96 32.68
CA MET A 225 -19.06 -13.34 31.90
C MET A 225 -18.00 -12.69 32.80
N SER A 226 -18.43 -12.00 33.85
CA SER A 226 -17.52 -11.38 34.83
C SER A 226 -16.74 -12.45 35.62
N ILE A 227 -17.37 -13.56 35.97
CA ILE A 227 -16.72 -14.71 36.64
C ILE A 227 -15.66 -15.34 35.74
N ILE A 228 -15.96 -15.54 34.44
CA ILE A 228 -14.99 -16.07 33.48
C ILE A 228 -13.75 -15.14 33.41
N GLU A 229 -13.94 -13.82 33.41
CA GLU A 229 -12.83 -12.85 33.45
C GLU A 229 -11.99 -12.95 34.72
N VAL A 230 -12.61 -13.14 35.89
CA VAL A 230 -11.87 -13.33 37.14
C VAL A 230 -11.11 -14.65 37.16
N ILE A 231 -11.71 -15.75 36.69
CA ILE A 231 -11.04 -17.06 36.59
C ILE A 231 -9.79 -16.96 35.72
N ARG A 232 -9.90 -16.24 34.60
CA ARG A 232 -8.80 -15.92 33.69
C ARG A 232 -7.67 -15.18 34.39
N LEU A 233 -8.00 -14.10 35.12
CA LEU A 233 -7.03 -13.30 35.86
C LEU A 233 -6.35 -14.09 37.00
N ASP A 234 -7.10 -14.88 37.77
CA ASP A 234 -6.56 -15.70 38.87
C ASP A 234 -5.63 -16.81 38.37
N CYS A 235 -5.93 -17.39 37.19
CA CYS A 235 -5.13 -18.46 36.59
C CYS A 235 -3.87 -18.00 35.85
N LYS A 236 -3.58 -16.69 35.83
CA LYS A 236 -2.31 -16.15 35.33
C LYS A 236 -1.13 -16.59 36.20
N GLU A 237 -1.36 -16.78 37.50
CA GLU A 237 -0.42 -17.38 38.44
C GLU A 237 -0.80 -18.85 38.73
N ASP A 238 0.08 -19.61 39.41
CA ASP A 238 -0.20 -20.99 39.80
C ASP A 238 -1.25 -21.06 40.94
N SER A 239 -2.52 -20.90 40.55
CA SER A 239 -3.67 -20.99 41.46
C SER A 239 -4.00 -22.45 41.82
N SER A 240 -4.16 -22.72 43.11
CA SER A 240 -4.59 -24.03 43.63
C SER A 240 -6.02 -24.43 43.19
N HIS A 241 -6.80 -23.48 42.67
CA HIS A 241 -8.19 -23.68 42.27
C HIS A 241 -8.37 -24.06 40.79
N ARG A 242 -7.28 -24.12 40.01
CA ARG A 242 -7.30 -24.42 38.56
C ARG A 242 -8.15 -25.65 38.17
N PRO A 243 -8.10 -26.80 38.88
CA PRO A 243 -8.94 -27.95 38.53
C PRO A 243 -10.45 -27.70 38.67
N ARG A 244 -10.85 -26.90 39.66
CA ARG A 244 -12.26 -26.52 39.86
C ARG A 244 -12.71 -25.56 38.76
N TYR A 245 -11.87 -24.62 38.36
CA TYR A 245 -12.17 -23.71 37.26
C TYR A 245 -12.32 -24.41 35.92
N ILE A 246 -11.46 -25.38 35.61
CA ILE A 246 -11.60 -26.20 34.39
C ILE A 246 -12.96 -26.90 34.37
N ARG A 247 -13.38 -27.49 35.49
CA ARG A 247 -14.71 -28.13 35.60
C ARG A 247 -15.85 -27.12 35.41
N CYS A 248 -15.75 -25.96 36.04
CA CYS A 248 -16.72 -24.86 35.83
C CYS A 248 -16.83 -24.44 34.36
N MET A 249 -15.70 -24.34 33.64
CA MET A 249 -15.72 -24.03 32.21
C MET A 249 -16.46 -25.09 31.39
N PHE A 250 -16.28 -26.38 31.70
CA PHE A 250 -17.04 -27.46 31.06
C PHE A 250 -18.56 -27.34 31.29
N ASP A 251 -18.98 -26.97 32.51
CA ASP A 251 -20.39 -26.75 32.82
C ASP A 251 -20.95 -25.54 32.04
N LEU A 252 -20.16 -24.47 31.88
CA LEU A 252 -20.53 -23.28 31.12
C LEU A 252 -20.64 -23.50 29.60
N LEU A 253 -19.98 -24.51 29.02
CA LEU A 253 -20.14 -24.87 27.60
C LEU A 253 -21.59 -25.33 27.27
N ASN A 254 -22.36 -25.74 28.27
CA ASN A 254 -23.72 -26.27 28.10
C ASN A 254 -24.84 -25.25 28.39
N VAL A 255 -24.51 -24.00 28.74
CA VAL A 255 -25.49 -22.96 29.09
C VAL A 255 -26.32 -22.53 27.87
N SER A 256 -27.41 -21.78 28.02
CA SER A 256 -28.21 -21.30 26.88
C SER A 256 -27.50 -20.20 26.08
N SER A 257 -26.85 -19.24 26.74
CA SER A 257 -26.19 -18.10 26.08
C SER A 257 -25.00 -18.52 25.21
N ASN A 258 -24.97 -17.98 23.99
CA ASN A 258 -23.90 -18.21 23.02
C ASN A 258 -22.64 -17.38 23.33
N ALA A 259 -22.77 -16.20 23.94
CA ALA A 259 -21.64 -15.37 24.35
C ALA A 259 -20.83 -16.04 25.46
N VAL A 260 -21.53 -16.62 26.46
CA VAL A 260 -20.90 -17.37 27.56
C VAL A 260 -20.20 -18.61 27.06
N LYS A 261 -20.82 -19.37 26.14
CA LYS A 261 -20.19 -20.53 25.48
C LYS A 261 -18.89 -20.18 24.78
N TYR A 262 -18.91 -19.08 24.01
CA TYR A 262 -17.75 -18.62 23.27
C TYR A 262 -16.59 -18.29 24.20
N GLU A 263 -16.83 -17.45 25.22
CA GLU A 263 -15.78 -17.08 26.19
C GLU A 263 -15.32 -18.27 27.05
N ALA A 264 -16.23 -19.18 27.44
CA ALA A 264 -15.89 -20.39 28.18
C ALA A 264 -15.02 -21.35 27.35
N ALA A 265 -15.33 -21.52 26.05
CA ALA A 265 -14.53 -22.35 25.15
C ALA A 265 -13.12 -21.79 24.95
N LEU A 266 -12.98 -20.48 24.77
CA LEU A 266 -11.67 -19.83 24.66
C LEU A 266 -10.88 -19.96 25.97
N THR A 267 -11.50 -19.60 27.09
CA THR A 267 -10.87 -19.68 28.42
C THR A 267 -10.44 -21.11 28.74
N LEU A 268 -11.25 -22.12 28.41
CA LEU A 268 -10.90 -23.53 28.62
C LEU A 268 -9.60 -23.93 27.90
N THR A 269 -9.38 -23.44 26.68
CA THR A 269 -8.15 -23.70 25.91
C THR A 269 -6.92 -22.96 26.45
N THR A 270 -7.12 -21.85 27.16
CA THR A 270 -6.04 -21.15 27.89
C THR A 270 -5.70 -21.87 29.19
N LEU A 271 -6.70 -22.38 29.91
CA LEU A 271 -6.52 -23.02 31.21
C LEU A 271 -5.86 -24.41 31.13
N THR A 272 -6.12 -25.17 30.06
CA THR A 272 -5.59 -26.53 29.90
C THR A 272 -5.31 -26.89 28.44
N GLN A 273 -4.25 -27.68 28.25
CA GLN A 273 -3.86 -28.25 26.95
C GLN A 273 -4.31 -29.72 26.79
N ASN A 274 -5.21 -30.20 27.65
CA ASN A 274 -5.70 -31.58 27.58
C ASN A 274 -6.51 -31.78 26.27
N PRO A 275 -6.20 -32.82 25.46
CA PRO A 275 -6.93 -33.13 24.23
C PRO A 275 -8.47 -33.19 24.38
N ALA A 276 -8.97 -33.69 25.51
CA ALA A 276 -10.41 -33.76 25.77
C ALA A 276 -11.06 -32.36 25.88
N ALA A 277 -10.38 -31.42 26.53
CA ALA A 277 -10.84 -30.04 26.68
C ALA A 277 -10.76 -29.28 25.36
N VAL A 278 -9.65 -29.45 24.62
CA VAL A 278 -9.48 -28.86 23.28
C VAL A 278 -10.56 -29.36 22.32
N LYS A 279 -10.88 -30.66 22.34
CA LYS A 279 -11.96 -31.23 21.51
C LYS A 279 -13.34 -30.70 21.90
N ALA A 280 -13.62 -30.58 23.20
CA ALA A 280 -14.90 -30.03 23.68
C ALA A 280 -15.06 -28.54 23.30
N ALA A 281 -14.00 -27.74 23.44
CA ALA A 281 -13.99 -26.35 23.01
C ALA A 281 -14.21 -26.22 21.50
N ALA A 282 -13.47 -26.98 20.68
CA ALA A 282 -13.64 -26.99 19.23
C ALA A 282 -15.05 -27.41 18.79
N SER A 283 -15.63 -28.45 19.41
CA SER A 283 -17.00 -28.90 19.13
C SER A 283 -18.04 -27.81 19.49
N CYS A 284 -17.83 -27.10 20.61
CA CYS A 284 -18.66 -25.97 20.99
C CYS A 284 -18.58 -24.83 19.95
N LEU A 285 -17.37 -24.44 19.52
CA LEU A 285 -17.17 -23.41 18.49
C LEU A 285 -17.83 -23.81 17.16
N ILE A 286 -17.72 -25.06 16.73
CA ILE A 286 -18.40 -25.55 15.51
C ILE A 286 -19.91 -25.46 15.66
N SER A 287 -20.46 -25.86 16.81
CA SER A 287 -21.91 -25.74 17.09
C SER A 287 -22.39 -24.29 17.06
N LEU A 288 -21.58 -23.35 17.56
CA LEU A 288 -21.87 -21.92 17.51
C LEU A 288 -21.93 -21.41 16.06
N VAL A 289 -20.98 -21.79 15.20
CA VAL A 289 -21.00 -21.37 13.78
C VAL A 289 -22.25 -21.86 13.06
N ILE A 290 -22.73 -23.07 13.38
CA ILE A 290 -23.92 -23.65 12.75
C ILE A 290 -25.21 -22.96 13.23
N LYS A 291 -25.30 -22.64 14.53
CA LYS A 291 -26.52 -22.09 15.15
C LYS A 291 -26.66 -20.58 15.03
N GLU A 292 -25.55 -19.85 14.98
CA GLU A 292 -25.58 -18.39 14.91
C GLU A 292 -26.15 -17.90 13.57
N SER A 293 -26.80 -16.73 13.62
CA SER A 293 -27.37 -16.10 12.42
C SER A 293 -26.47 -15.03 11.81
N ASP A 294 -25.67 -14.34 12.63
CA ASP A 294 -24.75 -13.29 12.17
C ASP A 294 -23.49 -13.87 11.52
N ASN A 295 -23.27 -13.52 10.25
CA ASN A 295 -22.12 -13.97 9.47
C ASN A 295 -20.79 -13.45 10.04
N ASN A 296 -20.76 -12.25 10.63
CA ASN A 296 -19.53 -11.70 11.20
C ASN A 296 -19.06 -12.53 12.39
N VAL A 297 -20.01 -12.94 13.24
CA VAL A 297 -19.72 -13.83 14.38
C VAL A 297 -19.19 -15.18 13.89
N LYS A 298 -19.78 -15.74 12.83
CA LYS A 298 -19.30 -17.00 12.23
C LYS A 298 -17.86 -16.90 11.76
N ILE A 299 -17.49 -15.83 11.06
CA ILE A 299 -16.11 -15.62 10.59
C ILE A 299 -15.14 -15.51 11.77
N ILE A 300 -15.48 -14.73 12.79
CA ILE A 300 -14.65 -14.57 14.00
C ILE A 300 -14.44 -15.91 14.71
N VAL A 301 -15.50 -16.73 14.83
CA VAL A 301 -15.43 -18.05 15.45
C VAL A 301 -14.61 -19.02 14.59
N LEU A 302 -14.75 -18.98 13.27
CA LEU A 302 -13.94 -19.79 12.34
C LEU A 302 -12.45 -19.43 12.41
N ASP A 303 -12.10 -18.15 12.55
CA ASP A 303 -10.70 -17.74 12.75
C ASP A 303 -10.11 -18.29 14.05
N ARG A 304 -10.91 -18.35 15.13
CA ARG A 304 -10.49 -18.98 16.39
C ARG A 304 -10.34 -20.48 16.24
N LEU A 305 -11.25 -21.14 15.53
CA LEU A 305 -11.17 -22.56 15.24
C LEU A 305 -9.90 -22.89 14.42
N ASP A 306 -9.56 -22.08 13.43
CA ASP A 306 -8.33 -22.25 12.63
C ASP A 306 -7.07 -22.02 13.47
N THR A 307 -7.09 -21.01 14.35
CA THR A 307 -6.00 -20.78 15.32
C THR A 307 -5.82 -22.03 16.21
N LEU A 308 -6.90 -22.59 16.74
CA LEU A 308 -6.85 -23.78 17.59
C LEU A 308 -6.34 -25.01 16.82
N ARG A 309 -6.76 -25.19 15.55
CA ARG A 309 -6.27 -26.24 14.66
C ARG A 309 -4.77 -26.11 14.38
N SER A 310 -4.27 -24.91 14.13
CA SER A 310 -2.84 -24.70 13.88
C SER A 310 -1.96 -25.17 15.05
N ARG A 311 -2.46 -25.08 16.29
CA ARG A 311 -1.77 -25.52 17.52
C ARG A 311 -2.00 -27.02 17.82
N HIS A 312 -3.19 -27.57 17.52
CA HIS A 312 -3.59 -28.93 17.93
C HIS A 312 -4.17 -29.80 16.80
N GLY A 313 -3.60 -29.74 15.59
CA GLY A 313 -4.13 -30.40 14.39
C GLY A 313 -4.52 -31.86 14.61
N HIS A 314 -3.61 -32.69 15.14
CA HIS A 314 -3.83 -34.13 15.33
C HIS A 314 -5.03 -34.50 16.22
N VAL A 315 -5.45 -33.62 17.14
CA VAL A 315 -6.60 -33.87 18.02
C VAL A 315 -7.91 -33.52 17.32
N LEU A 316 -7.90 -32.45 16.52
CA LEU A 316 -9.08 -31.90 15.87
C LEU A 316 -9.45 -32.62 14.58
N ASP A 317 -8.54 -33.40 13.97
CA ASP A 317 -8.81 -34.16 12.74
C ASP A 317 -10.07 -35.04 12.82
N THR A 318 -10.43 -35.50 14.03
CA THR A 318 -11.65 -36.29 14.27
C THR A 318 -12.96 -35.51 14.12
N LEU A 319 -12.91 -34.18 14.11
CA LEU A 319 -14.08 -33.29 14.01
C LEU A 319 -14.33 -32.80 12.57
N ILE A 320 -13.60 -33.30 11.57
CA ILE A 320 -13.72 -32.82 10.17
C ILE A 320 -15.16 -32.91 9.63
N MET A 321 -15.90 -33.96 10.03
CA MET A 321 -17.29 -34.15 9.61
C MET A 321 -18.24 -33.11 10.20
N ASP A 322 -17.95 -32.61 11.40
CA ASP A 322 -18.73 -31.54 12.02
C ASP A 322 -18.43 -30.19 11.34
N VAL A 323 -17.16 -29.95 10.97
CA VAL A 323 -16.75 -28.75 10.22
C VAL A 323 -17.37 -28.72 8.82
N LEU A 324 -17.48 -29.88 8.15
CA LEU A 324 -18.14 -29.98 6.82
C LEU A 324 -19.59 -29.49 6.84
N GLN A 325 -20.31 -29.62 7.96
CA GLN A 325 -21.69 -29.15 8.08
C GLN A 325 -21.81 -27.63 7.92
N ILE A 326 -20.76 -26.87 8.25
CA ILE A 326 -20.69 -25.40 8.13
C ILE A 326 -20.86 -24.95 6.67
N LEU A 327 -20.50 -25.79 5.69
CA LEU A 327 -20.69 -25.48 4.27
C LEU A 327 -22.17 -25.30 3.87
N SER A 328 -23.10 -25.73 4.73
CA SER A 328 -24.53 -25.50 4.56
C SER A 328 -24.95 -24.05 4.83
N SER A 329 -24.07 -23.20 5.38
CA SER A 329 -24.31 -21.76 5.54
C SER A 329 -24.65 -21.11 4.20
N ALA A 330 -25.49 -20.07 4.16
CA ALA A 330 -25.86 -19.38 2.92
C ALA A 330 -24.75 -18.46 2.38
N ASP A 331 -23.88 -17.97 3.27
CA ASP A 331 -22.85 -16.98 2.97
C ASP A 331 -21.58 -17.58 2.33
N ILE A 332 -21.06 -16.91 1.29
CA ILE A 332 -19.91 -17.40 0.52
C ILE A 332 -18.57 -17.22 1.25
N ASP A 333 -18.42 -16.18 2.07
CA ASP A 333 -17.18 -15.89 2.77
C ASP A 333 -16.98 -16.86 3.94
N VAL A 334 -18.07 -17.14 4.67
CA VAL A 334 -18.11 -18.22 5.67
C VAL A 334 -17.74 -19.57 5.04
N ARG A 335 -18.31 -19.89 3.87
CA ARG A 335 -17.99 -21.12 3.12
C ARG A 335 -16.53 -21.18 2.68
N ARG A 336 -15.98 -20.07 2.17
CA ARG A 336 -14.58 -19.99 1.72
C ARG A 336 -13.62 -20.21 2.89
N LYS A 337 -13.86 -19.57 4.02
CA LYS A 337 -13.05 -19.76 5.23
C LYS A 337 -13.17 -21.20 5.76
N ALA A 338 -14.38 -21.74 5.88
CA ALA A 338 -14.60 -23.12 6.30
C ALA A 338 -13.92 -24.12 5.35
N MET A 339 -13.98 -23.89 4.04
CA MET A 339 -13.33 -24.73 3.04
C MET A 339 -11.80 -24.75 3.19
N SER A 340 -11.19 -23.60 3.44
CA SER A 340 -9.75 -23.51 3.72
C SER A 340 -9.36 -24.37 4.93
N ILE A 341 -10.16 -24.33 6.00
CA ILE A 341 -9.96 -25.15 7.20
C ILE A 341 -10.12 -26.64 6.84
N ILE A 342 -11.18 -27.03 6.11
CA ILE A 342 -11.43 -28.42 5.70
C ILE A 342 -10.26 -28.99 4.88
N LEU A 343 -9.79 -28.26 3.85
CA LEU A 343 -8.67 -28.69 3.00
C LEU A 343 -7.38 -28.90 3.81
N SER A 344 -7.18 -28.11 4.86
CA SER A 344 -6.04 -28.25 5.76
C SER A 344 -6.15 -29.44 6.73
N MET A 345 -7.38 -29.83 7.11
CA MET A 345 -7.68 -31.00 7.96
C MET A 345 -7.81 -32.31 7.15
N THR A 346 -7.79 -32.24 5.82
CA THR A 346 -7.93 -33.41 4.96
C THR A 346 -6.63 -34.22 4.94
N THR A 347 -6.75 -35.51 5.28
CA THR A 347 -5.70 -36.52 5.37
C THR A 347 -6.09 -37.76 4.55
N SER A 348 -5.15 -38.68 4.30
CA SER A 348 -5.46 -39.92 3.58
C SER A 348 -6.54 -40.79 4.25
N ARG A 349 -6.79 -40.60 5.56
CA ARG A 349 -7.79 -41.38 6.31
C ARG A 349 -9.23 -40.87 6.13
N ASN A 350 -9.42 -39.59 5.85
CA ASN A 350 -10.74 -38.95 5.82
C ASN A 350 -11.10 -38.38 4.42
N VAL A 351 -10.17 -38.45 3.47
CA VAL A 351 -10.33 -37.85 2.15
C VAL A 351 -11.54 -38.38 1.37
N GLU A 352 -11.84 -39.68 1.47
CA GLU A 352 -12.99 -40.29 0.79
C GLU A 352 -14.31 -39.68 1.26
N ASP A 353 -14.48 -39.54 2.59
CA ASP A 353 -15.68 -38.97 3.19
C ASP A 353 -15.84 -37.47 2.83
N VAL A 354 -14.74 -36.72 2.87
CA VAL A 354 -14.70 -35.30 2.50
C VAL A 354 -15.13 -35.13 1.05
N VAL A 355 -14.52 -35.86 0.13
CA VAL A 355 -14.82 -35.78 -1.30
C VAL A 355 -16.26 -36.22 -1.59
N LEU A 356 -16.74 -37.28 -0.92
CA LEU A 356 -18.12 -37.72 -1.06
C LEU A 356 -19.12 -36.64 -0.61
N PHE A 357 -18.83 -35.94 0.48
CA PHE A 357 -19.64 -34.80 0.93
C PHE A 357 -19.60 -33.64 -0.07
N LEU A 358 -18.42 -33.25 -0.54
CA LEU A 358 -18.26 -32.17 -1.53
C LEU A 358 -18.99 -32.50 -2.84
N LYS A 359 -18.95 -33.75 -3.30
CA LYS A 359 -19.70 -34.23 -4.47
C LYS A 359 -21.21 -34.08 -4.28
N LYS A 360 -21.74 -34.47 -3.11
CA LYS A 360 -23.16 -34.29 -2.78
C LYS A 360 -23.56 -32.81 -2.75
N GLN A 361 -22.71 -31.94 -2.21
CA GLN A 361 -22.94 -30.50 -2.23
C GLN A 361 -22.91 -29.93 -3.65
N LEU A 362 -21.97 -30.38 -4.48
CA LEU A 362 -21.86 -29.97 -5.87
C LEU A 362 -23.12 -30.35 -6.67
N GLN A 363 -23.65 -31.56 -6.48
CA GLN A 363 -24.91 -32.01 -7.08
C GLN A 363 -26.10 -31.15 -6.63
N LYS A 364 -26.20 -30.80 -5.33
CA LYS A 364 -27.25 -29.89 -4.83
C LYS A 364 -27.21 -28.53 -5.52
N THR A 365 -26.04 -28.02 -5.89
CA THR A 365 -25.96 -26.74 -6.64
C THR A 365 -26.57 -26.80 -8.04
N GLN A 366 -26.89 -27.98 -8.58
CA GLN A 366 -27.61 -28.12 -9.85
C GLN A 366 -29.13 -28.02 -9.64
N GLU A 367 -29.64 -28.48 -8.49
CA GLU A 367 -31.08 -28.52 -8.19
C GLU A 367 -31.61 -27.23 -7.56
N SER A 368 -30.73 -26.42 -6.96
CA SER A 368 -31.12 -25.26 -6.14
C SER A 368 -30.72 -23.92 -6.78
N GLU A 369 -31.73 -23.09 -7.08
CA GLU A 369 -31.57 -21.72 -7.55
C GLU A 369 -31.13 -20.79 -6.41
N PHE A 370 -29.83 -20.77 -6.11
CA PHE A 370 -29.22 -19.77 -5.23
C PHE A 370 -28.56 -18.64 -6.04
N GLU A 371 -28.75 -17.39 -5.61
CA GLU A 371 -28.24 -16.17 -6.27
C GLU A 371 -26.70 -16.17 -6.48
N LYS A 372 -25.95 -16.85 -5.61
CA LYS A 372 -24.48 -17.07 -5.71
C LYS A 372 -24.06 -18.52 -5.98
N ALA A 373 -24.95 -19.34 -6.56
CA ALA A 373 -24.64 -20.74 -6.90
C ALA A 373 -23.38 -20.92 -7.78
N PRO A 374 -23.10 -20.06 -8.80
CA PRO A 374 -21.93 -20.23 -9.66
C PRO A 374 -20.60 -20.09 -8.91
N GLU A 375 -20.48 -19.11 -8.02
CA GLU A 375 -19.27 -18.89 -7.20
C GLU A 375 -19.02 -20.04 -6.22
N TYR A 376 -20.09 -20.54 -5.58
CA TYR A 376 -19.98 -21.69 -4.70
C TYR A 376 -19.63 -22.97 -5.45
N ARG A 377 -20.20 -23.18 -6.66
CA ARG A 377 -19.86 -24.29 -7.54
C ARG A 377 -18.39 -24.26 -7.93
N GLN A 378 -17.86 -23.08 -8.29
CA GLN A 378 -16.45 -22.90 -8.60
C GLN A 378 -15.57 -23.24 -7.40
N LEU A 379 -15.90 -22.73 -6.20
CA LEU A 379 -15.17 -23.05 -4.97
C LEU A 379 -15.14 -24.56 -4.69
N LEU A 380 -16.27 -25.25 -4.85
CA LEU A 380 -16.35 -26.71 -4.67
C LEU A 380 -15.48 -27.45 -5.69
N ILE A 381 -15.53 -27.09 -6.97
CA ILE A 381 -14.74 -27.74 -8.03
C ILE A 381 -13.25 -27.54 -7.78
N GLN A 382 -12.82 -26.32 -7.44
CA GLN A 382 -11.42 -26.04 -7.10
C GLN A 382 -10.95 -26.82 -5.87
N SER A 383 -11.80 -26.94 -4.85
CA SER A 383 -11.46 -27.68 -3.63
C SER A 383 -11.38 -29.19 -3.88
N ILE A 384 -12.28 -29.74 -4.68
CA ILE A 384 -12.25 -31.14 -5.13
C ILE A 384 -11.00 -31.39 -5.98
N HIS A 385 -10.64 -30.47 -6.88
CA HIS A 385 -9.43 -30.53 -7.71
C HIS A 385 -8.16 -30.59 -6.85
N ILE A 386 -8.00 -29.66 -5.91
CA ILE A 386 -6.86 -29.63 -4.97
C ILE A 386 -6.78 -30.95 -4.18
N THR A 387 -7.92 -31.45 -3.71
CA THR A 387 -7.99 -32.69 -2.93
C THR A 387 -7.61 -33.91 -3.77
N ALA A 388 -8.09 -34.01 -5.01
CA ALA A 388 -7.82 -35.13 -5.91
C ALA A 388 -6.35 -35.17 -6.37
N ILE A 389 -5.69 -34.00 -6.52
CA ILE A 389 -4.26 -33.94 -6.82
C ILE A 389 -3.44 -34.34 -5.61
N LYS A 390 -3.81 -33.86 -4.42
CA LYS A 390 -3.10 -34.18 -3.17
C LYS A 390 -3.23 -35.66 -2.78
N PHE A 391 -4.36 -36.28 -3.11
CA PHE A 391 -4.67 -37.67 -2.76
C PHE A 391 -5.12 -38.45 -4.00
N SER A 392 -4.15 -39.15 -4.61
CA SER A 392 -4.33 -39.87 -5.88
C SER A 392 -5.40 -40.97 -5.83
N GLU A 393 -5.66 -41.56 -4.65
CA GLU A 393 -6.62 -42.66 -4.46
C GLU A 393 -8.06 -42.26 -4.84
N VAL A 394 -8.41 -40.97 -4.75
CA VAL A 394 -9.78 -40.49 -4.98
C VAL A 394 -9.96 -39.91 -6.40
N ALA A 395 -8.87 -39.72 -7.15
CA ALA A 395 -8.88 -39.07 -8.46
C ALA A 395 -9.82 -39.77 -9.46
N ALA A 396 -9.82 -41.10 -9.52
CA ALA A 396 -10.65 -41.87 -10.44
C ALA A 396 -12.16 -41.61 -10.24
N ASN A 397 -12.61 -41.55 -8.98
CA ASN A 397 -14.01 -41.33 -8.63
C ASN A 397 -14.48 -39.89 -8.88
N VAL A 398 -13.54 -38.94 -8.76
CA VAL A 398 -13.81 -37.49 -8.89
C VAL A 398 -13.91 -37.08 -10.36
N VAL A 399 -12.98 -37.53 -11.20
CA VAL A 399 -12.86 -37.12 -12.61
C VAL A 399 -14.17 -37.35 -13.34
N HIS A 400 -14.76 -38.53 -13.16
CA HIS A 400 -16.03 -38.90 -13.74
C HIS A 400 -17.18 -37.97 -13.31
N ALA A 401 -17.23 -37.55 -12.05
CA ALA A 401 -18.29 -36.66 -11.56
C ALA A 401 -18.13 -35.22 -12.08
N LEU A 402 -16.88 -34.74 -12.23
CA LEU A 402 -16.62 -33.39 -12.72
C LEU A 402 -16.87 -33.25 -14.23
N MET A 403 -16.69 -34.32 -15.01
CA MET A 403 -16.93 -34.32 -16.46
C MET A 403 -18.39 -34.01 -16.84
N ASP A 404 -19.35 -34.24 -15.94
CA ASP A 404 -20.76 -33.92 -16.19
C ASP A 404 -21.02 -32.39 -16.27
N PHE A 405 -20.07 -31.57 -15.79
CA PHE A 405 -20.16 -30.11 -15.81
C PHE A 405 -19.52 -29.46 -17.05
N LEU A 406 -19.03 -30.25 -18.01
CA LEU A 406 -18.39 -29.75 -19.24
C LEU A 406 -19.37 -29.11 -20.24
N GLY A 407 -20.68 -29.41 -20.13
CA GLY A 407 -21.73 -28.92 -21.04
C GLY A 407 -22.26 -27.51 -20.72
N ASP A 408 -21.94 -26.95 -19.56
CA ASP A 408 -22.44 -25.63 -19.12
C ASP A 408 -21.79 -24.50 -19.92
N SER A 409 -22.57 -23.78 -20.74
CA SER A 409 -22.06 -22.82 -21.74
C SER A 409 -21.45 -21.53 -21.16
N ASN A 410 -21.80 -21.13 -19.93
CA ASN A 410 -21.44 -19.84 -19.34
C ASN A 410 -20.58 -19.93 -18.06
N ASN A 411 -19.98 -21.09 -17.76
CA ASN A 411 -19.33 -21.30 -16.47
C ASN A 411 -17.79 -21.34 -16.58
N PRO A 412 -17.05 -20.41 -15.93
CA PRO A 412 -15.59 -20.52 -15.75
C PRO A 412 -15.15 -21.88 -15.19
N SER A 413 -16.02 -22.52 -14.40
CA SER A 413 -15.77 -23.83 -13.82
C SER A 413 -15.50 -24.93 -14.85
N ALA A 414 -16.08 -24.85 -16.06
CA ALA A 414 -15.84 -25.87 -17.09
C ALA A 414 -14.38 -25.85 -17.58
N LEU A 415 -13.71 -24.68 -17.57
CA LEU A 415 -12.29 -24.56 -17.90
C LEU A 415 -11.41 -25.19 -16.81
N ASP A 416 -11.76 -24.95 -15.54
CA ASP A 416 -11.07 -25.54 -14.40
C ASP A 416 -11.18 -27.08 -14.44
N VAL A 417 -12.36 -27.61 -14.82
CA VAL A 417 -12.55 -29.05 -15.05
C VAL A 417 -11.69 -29.57 -16.20
N VAL A 418 -11.64 -28.88 -17.34
CA VAL A 418 -10.80 -29.32 -18.46
C VAL A 418 -9.31 -29.31 -18.10
N ALA A 419 -8.85 -28.27 -17.40
CA ALA A 419 -7.48 -28.19 -16.90
C ALA A 419 -7.16 -29.35 -15.95
N PHE A 420 -8.09 -29.68 -15.03
CA PHE A 420 -7.98 -30.83 -14.15
C PHE A 420 -7.89 -32.15 -14.90
N VAL A 421 -8.82 -32.40 -15.83
CA VAL A 421 -8.83 -33.64 -16.62
C VAL A 421 -7.52 -33.76 -17.40
N ARG A 422 -7.02 -32.66 -17.97
CA ARG A 422 -5.74 -32.61 -18.68
C ARG A 422 -4.56 -33.02 -17.80
N GLU A 423 -4.53 -32.56 -16.55
CA GLU A 423 -3.49 -32.90 -15.58
C GLU A 423 -3.59 -34.35 -15.09
N VAL A 424 -4.81 -34.83 -14.79
CA VAL A 424 -5.06 -36.21 -14.35
C VAL A 424 -4.65 -37.21 -15.43
N VAL A 425 -5.04 -36.96 -16.68
CA VAL A 425 -4.73 -37.88 -17.80
C VAL A 425 -3.21 -38.02 -17.99
N GLU A 426 -2.45 -36.97 -17.72
CA GLU A 426 -0.99 -37.05 -17.78
C GLU A 426 -0.40 -37.78 -16.56
N LYS A 427 -0.84 -37.43 -15.34
CA LYS A 427 -0.34 -38.03 -14.09
C LYS A 427 -0.72 -39.50 -13.89
N PHE A 428 -1.87 -39.92 -14.42
CA PHE A 428 -2.45 -41.25 -14.17
C PHE A 428 -2.69 -42.03 -15.47
N PRO A 429 -1.66 -42.71 -16.02
CA PRO A 429 -1.76 -43.44 -17.28
C PRO A 429 -2.88 -44.50 -17.34
N HIS A 430 -3.21 -45.13 -16.21
CA HIS A 430 -4.24 -46.17 -16.13
C HIS A 430 -5.67 -45.65 -16.32
N LEU A 431 -5.92 -44.34 -16.10
CA LEU A 431 -7.23 -43.72 -16.29
C LEU A 431 -7.47 -43.20 -17.72
N ARG A 432 -6.43 -43.15 -18.56
CA ARG A 432 -6.47 -42.51 -19.89
C ARG A 432 -7.61 -43.06 -20.75
N SER A 433 -7.70 -44.39 -20.91
CA SER A 433 -8.71 -45.05 -21.73
C SER A 433 -10.15 -44.75 -21.26
N ALA A 434 -10.39 -44.79 -19.94
CA ALA A 434 -11.71 -44.49 -19.38
C ALA A 434 -12.11 -43.02 -19.57
N VAL A 435 -11.16 -42.10 -19.42
CA VAL A 435 -11.39 -40.65 -19.60
C VAL A 435 -11.61 -40.31 -21.07
N THR A 436 -10.80 -40.83 -21.98
CA THR A 436 -10.94 -40.56 -23.43
C THR A 436 -12.23 -41.11 -24.00
N ALA A 437 -12.65 -42.31 -23.57
CA ALA A 437 -13.94 -42.88 -23.97
C ALA A 437 -15.11 -41.97 -23.54
N ARG A 438 -15.13 -41.56 -22.28
CA ARG A 438 -16.19 -40.68 -21.76
C ARG A 438 -16.16 -39.27 -22.37
N LEU A 439 -14.99 -38.71 -22.65
CA LEU A 439 -14.87 -37.42 -23.36
C LEU A 439 -15.42 -37.52 -24.79
N THR A 440 -15.20 -38.66 -25.45
CA THR A 440 -15.69 -38.92 -26.80
C THR A 440 -17.23 -38.95 -26.82
N GLU A 441 -17.84 -39.65 -25.86
CA GLU A 441 -19.31 -39.68 -25.71
C GLU A 441 -19.90 -38.29 -25.45
N LYS A 442 -19.21 -37.44 -24.67
CA LYS A 442 -19.69 -36.12 -24.25
C LYS A 442 -19.43 -34.98 -25.23
N LEU A 443 -18.84 -35.25 -26.40
CA LEU A 443 -18.53 -34.22 -27.41
C LEU A 443 -19.78 -33.43 -27.88
N HIS A 444 -20.97 -34.04 -27.88
CA HIS A 444 -22.21 -33.42 -28.31
C HIS A 444 -22.82 -32.42 -27.31
N ASP A 445 -22.47 -32.56 -26.02
CA ASP A 445 -23.01 -31.73 -24.93
C ASP A 445 -22.29 -30.37 -24.81
N ILE A 446 -21.11 -30.24 -25.42
CA ILE A 446 -20.23 -29.07 -25.26
C ILE A 446 -20.70 -27.94 -26.16
N LYS A 447 -20.80 -26.73 -25.60
CA LYS A 447 -21.19 -25.51 -26.34
C LYS A 447 -20.10 -24.44 -26.39
N SER A 448 -19.06 -24.53 -25.54
CA SER A 448 -18.00 -23.52 -25.43
C SER A 448 -16.76 -23.90 -26.25
N GLY A 449 -16.31 -23.00 -27.14
CA GLY A 449 -15.08 -23.20 -27.92
C GLY A 449 -13.81 -23.32 -27.07
N LYS A 450 -13.77 -22.65 -25.90
CA LYS A 450 -12.63 -22.79 -24.96
C LYS A 450 -12.51 -24.21 -24.40
N VAL A 451 -13.66 -24.83 -24.08
CA VAL A 451 -13.75 -26.19 -23.55
C VAL A 451 -13.42 -27.22 -24.64
N PHE A 452 -13.96 -27.02 -25.86
CA PHE A 452 -13.61 -27.85 -27.03
C PHE A 452 -12.11 -27.91 -27.27
N ARG A 453 -11.40 -26.78 -27.21
CA ARG A 453 -9.94 -26.75 -27.43
C ARG A 453 -9.17 -27.66 -26.49
N GLY A 454 -9.49 -27.65 -25.20
CA GLY A 454 -8.80 -28.51 -24.24
C GLY A 454 -9.18 -29.98 -24.40
N ILE A 455 -10.44 -30.29 -24.72
CA ILE A 455 -10.89 -31.67 -24.94
C ILE A 455 -10.29 -32.26 -26.23
N LEU A 456 -10.30 -31.51 -27.33
CA LEU A 456 -9.70 -31.93 -28.59
C LEU A 456 -8.19 -32.15 -28.46
N TRP A 457 -7.51 -31.33 -27.65
CA TRP A 457 -6.11 -31.56 -27.33
C TRP A 457 -5.90 -32.88 -26.56
N ILE A 458 -6.70 -33.16 -25.52
CA ILE A 458 -6.62 -34.42 -24.75
C ILE A 458 -6.88 -35.62 -25.67
N LEU A 459 -7.92 -35.56 -26.50
CA LEU A 459 -8.27 -36.65 -27.40
C LEU A 459 -7.17 -36.88 -28.46
N GLY A 460 -6.64 -35.82 -29.07
CA GLY A 460 -5.54 -35.94 -30.02
C GLY A 460 -4.24 -36.46 -29.40
N GLU A 461 -4.02 -36.23 -28.11
CA GLU A 461 -2.77 -36.59 -27.41
C GLU A 461 -2.81 -37.95 -26.71
N TYR A 462 -3.98 -38.46 -26.31
CA TYR A 462 -4.06 -39.68 -25.49
C TYR A 462 -4.91 -40.81 -26.09
N VAL A 463 -5.63 -40.56 -27.19
CA VAL A 463 -6.26 -41.65 -27.95
C VAL A 463 -5.17 -42.39 -28.73
N ASP A 464 -5.11 -43.70 -28.51
CA ASP A 464 -3.97 -44.52 -28.94
C ASP A 464 -4.38 -45.85 -29.60
N SER A 465 -5.60 -46.33 -29.37
CA SER A 465 -6.08 -47.57 -29.98
C SER A 465 -6.78 -47.28 -31.32
N VAL A 466 -6.54 -48.13 -32.33
CA VAL A 466 -7.19 -48.05 -33.64
C VAL A 466 -8.74 -47.96 -33.56
N PRO A 467 -9.44 -48.79 -32.76
CA PRO A 467 -10.90 -48.68 -32.64
C PRO A 467 -11.35 -47.38 -31.97
N ASP A 468 -10.60 -46.85 -30.99
CA ASP A 468 -10.94 -45.58 -30.34
C ASP A 468 -10.75 -44.39 -31.29
N ILE A 469 -9.71 -44.42 -32.15
CA ILE A 469 -9.50 -43.39 -33.19
C ILE A 469 -10.68 -43.38 -34.15
N GLN A 470 -11.13 -44.54 -34.62
CA GLN A 470 -12.28 -44.65 -35.52
C GLN A 470 -13.58 -44.17 -34.85
N ALA A 471 -13.81 -44.57 -33.59
CA ALA A 471 -14.97 -44.12 -32.81
C ALA A 471 -14.97 -42.59 -32.62
N LEU A 472 -13.81 -42.01 -32.29
CA LEU A 472 -13.66 -40.57 -32.17
C LEU A 472 -13.97 -39.84 -33.48
N MET A 473 -13.50 -40.36 -34.62
CA MET A 473 -13.77 -39.76 -35.92
C MET A 473 -15.26 -39.75 -36.28
N VAL A 474 -16.00 -40.80 -35.90
CA VAL A 474 -17.46 -40.84 -36.06
C VAL A 474 -18.14 -39.75 -35.23
N GLU A 475 -17.73 -39.56 -33.97
CA GLU A 475 -18.28 -38.50 -33.12
C GLU A 475 -17.89 -37.09 -33.58
N VAL A 476 -16.64 -36.86 -34.01
CA VAL A 476 -16.21 -35.60 -34.60
C VAL A 476 -17.07 -35.25 -35.82
N ARG A 477 -17.42 -36.24 -36.65
CA ARG A 477 -18.30 -36.05 -37.81
C ARG A 477 -19.73 -35.67 -37.41
N LYS A 478 -20.27 -36.26 -36.33
CA LYS A 478 -21.60 -35.87 -35.81
C LYS A 478 -21.62 -34.42 -35.32
N VAL A 479 -20.55 -33.96 -34.67
CA VAL A 479 -20.43 -32.62 -34.08
C VAL A 479 -20.10 -31.53 -35.13
N LEU A 480 -19.53 -31.91 -36.28
CA LEU A 480 -19.35 -31.03 -37.45
C LEU A 480 -20.56 -31.04 -38.41
N GLY A 481 -21.27 -32.16 -38.51
CA GLY A 481 -22.35 -32.37 -39.48
C GLY A 481 -21.84 -32.72 -40.88
N GLU A 482 -22.64 -32.42 -41.91
CA GLU A 482 -22.32 -32.78 -43.29
C GLU A 482 -21.15 -31.95 -43.85
N ILE A 483 -20.19 -32.65 -44.48
CA ILE A 483 -18.98 -32.10 -45.11
C ILE A 483 -19.04 -32.41 -46.62
N PRO A 484 -18.69 -31.48 -47.52
CA PRO A 484 -18.15 -30.13 -47.27
C PRO A 484 -19.18 -29.15 -46.67
N ILE A 485 -18.75 -28.40 -45.65
CA ILE A 485 -19.58 -27.47 -44.88
C ILE A 485 -20.10 -26.34 -45.80
N LEU A 486 -19.26 -25.80 -46.70
CA LEU A 486 -19.68 -24.74 -47.61
C LEU A 486 -20.81 -25.19 -48.56
N ALA A 487 -20.69 -26.41 -49.11
CA ALA A 487 -21.67 -26.96 -50.04
C ALA A 487 -23.00 -27.33 -49.35
N SER A 488 -22.96 -27.71 -48.07
CA SER A 488 -24.19 -27.94 -47.29
C SER A 488 -24.86 -26.63 -46.88
N GLU A 489 -24.12 -25.58 -46.49
CA GLU A 489 -24.70 -24.26 -46.22
C GLU A 489 -25.28 -23.61 -47.48
N GLN A 490 -24.62 -23.78 -48.63
CA GLN A 490 -25.12 -23.28 -49.90
C GLN A 490 -26.42 -23.98 -50.32
N ARG A 491 -26.51 -25.32 -50.16
CA ARG A 491 -27.76 -26.06 -50.39
C ARG A 491 -28.90 -25.61 -49.48
N LEU A 492 -28.63 -25.39 -48.19
CA LEU A 492 -29.65 -24.88 -47.26
C LEU A 492 -30.14 -23.48 -47.65
N LEU A 493 -29.27 -22.63 -48.20
CA LEU A 493 -29.65 -21.33 -48.73
C LEU A 493 -30.50 -21.45 -50.00
N ASP A 494 -30.15 -22.38 -50.89
CA ASP A 494 -30.88 -22.63 -52.14
C ASP A 494 -32.26 -23.27 -51.86
N ASP A 495 -32.36 -24.18 -50.89
CA ASP A 495 -33.61 -24.80 -50.43
C ASP A 495 -34.53 -23.77 -49.74
N ALA A 496 -33.96 -22.89 -48.92
CA ALA A 496 -34.68 -21.75 -48.33
C ALA A 496 -35.13 -20.74 -49.39
N ALA A 497 -34.45 -20.67 -50.54
CA ALA A 497 -34.86 -19.84 -51.68
C ALA A 497 -35.99 -20.47 -52.50
N ALA A 498 -36.11 -21.80 -52.52
CA ALA A 498 -37.13 -22.54 -53.26
C ALA A 498 -38.47 -22.72 -52.50
N GLY A 499 -38.47 -22.64 -51.17
CA GLY A 499 -39.64 -22.94 -50.33
C GLY A 499 -40.75 -21.88 -50.23
N GLU A 500 -40.62 -20.71 -50.88
CA GLU A 500 -41.61 -19.61 -50.80
C GLU A 500 -42.50 -19.44 -52.05
N GLU A 501 -42.36 -20.28 -53.10
CA GLU A 501 -43.23 -20.14 -54.29
C GLU A 501 -44.64 -20.77 -54.13
N ASP A 502 -45.00 -21.41 -53.01
CA ASP A 502 -46.26 -22.19 -52.94
C ASP A 502 -47.07 -22.16 -51.62
N ASP A 503 -46.90 -21.18 -50.72
CA ASP A 503 -47.75 -21.10 -49.50
C ASP A 503 -48.23 -19.67 -49.14
N PRO A 504 -49.54 -19.34 -49.23
CA PRO A 504 -50.05 -17.99 -48.99
C PRO A 504 -50.24 -17.61 -47.50
N ALA A 505 -49.62 -18.32 -46.54
CA ALA A 505 -49.91 -18.20 -45.10
C ALA A 505 -48.72 -17.83 -44.19
N SER A 506 -47.65 -17.20 -44.68
CA SER A 506 -46.56 -16.68 -43.82
C SER A 506 -46.65 -15.15 -43.59
N PRO A 507 -46.32 -14.65 -42.38
CA PRO A 507 -46.53 -13.24 -42.03
C PRO A 507 -45.48 -12.33 -42.69
N LYS A 508 -45.94 -11.24 -43.33
CA LYS A 508 -45.10 -10.18 -43.88
C LYS A 508 -44.25 -9.52 -42.79
N VAL A 509 -42.92 -9.61 -42.90
CA VAL A 509 -41.96 -8.84 -42.09
C VAL A 509 -41.59 -7.56 -42.85
N GLU A 510 -41.71 -6.40 -42.18
CA GLU A 510 -41.46 -5.07 -42.74
C GLU A 510 -39.99 -4.83 -43.12
N SER A 511 -39.76 -4.25 -44.30
CA SER A 511 -38.46 -3.89 -44.85
C SER A 511 -37.93 -2.56 -44.29
N GLY A 512 -36.96 -2.60 -43.38
CA GLY A 512 -36.22 -1.41 -42.94
C GLY A 512 -34.92 -1.21 -43.71
N SER A 513 -34.80 -0.16 -44.53
CA SER A 513 -33.53 0.22 -45.17
C SER A 513 -32.60 0.93 -44.17
N ARG A 514 -31.36 0.46 -43.99
CA ARG A 514 -30.32 1.20 -43.25
C ARG A 514 -29.20 1.64 -44.21
N PRO A 515 -28.73 2.90 -44.15
CA PRO A 515 -27.57 3.34 -44.93
C PRO A 515 -26.28 2.79 -44.30
N LYS A 516 -25.40 2.22 -45.12
CA LYS A 516 -24.05 1.79 -44.73
C LYS A 516 -23.03 2.67 -45.44
N VAL A 517 -22.03 3.16 -44.69
CA VAL A 517 -20.92 3.94 -45.23
C VAL A 517 -19.84 2.97 -45.73
N LEU A 518 -19.45 3.12 -46.99
CA LEU A 518 -18.39 2.33 -47.62
C LEU A 518 -17.00 2.82 -47.18
N ALA A 519 -15.96 2.03 -47.43
CA ALA A 519 -14.59 2.36 -47.03
C ALA A 519 -14.04 3.64 -47.71
N ASP A 520 -14.72 4.13 -48.75
CA ASP A 520 -14.45 5.40 -49.45
C ASP A 520 -15.25 6.60 -48.89
N GLY A 521 -16.08 6.38 -47.86
CA GLY A 521 -16.89 7.42 -47.22
C GLY A 521 -18.24 7.71 -47.90
N THR A 522 -18.64 6.97 -48.94
CA THR A 522 -19.95 7.14 -49.57
C THR A 522 -21.06 6.35 -48.87
N TYR A 523 -22.28 6.92 -48.83
CA TYR A 523 -23.46 6.29 -48.23
C TYR A 523 -24.21 5.47 -49.29
N ALA A 524 -24.31 4.14 -49.10
CA ALA A 524 -25.10 3.26 -49.94
C ALA A 524 -26.31 2.70 -49.16
N THR A 525 -27.48 2.65 -49.82
CA THR A 525 -28.69 2.01 -49.31
C THR A 525 -28.81 0.59 -49.87
N GLU A 526 -28.73 -0.42 -49.00
CA GLU A 526 -28.83 -1.83 -49.37
C GLU A 526 -30.29 -2.31 -49.27
N THR A 527 -30.85 -2.87 -50.35
CA THR A 527 -32.20 -3.47 -50.37
C THR A 527 -32.19 -4.84 -49.69
N ALA A 528 -32.93 -4.96 -48.58
CA ALA A 528 -32.87 -6.03 -47.57
C ALA A 528 -33.51 -7.39 -47.94
N TYR A 529 -33.49 -7.83 -49.22
CA TYR A 529 -34.06 -9.13 -49.61
C TYR A 529 -33.05 -10.29 -49.55
N SER A 530 -31.74 -10.03 -49.66
CA SER A 530 -30.70 -11.07 -49.59
C SER A 530 -30.18 -11.33 -48.17
N VAL A 531 -30.23 -10.32 -47.29
CA VAL A 531 -29.73 -10.37 -45.91
C VAL A 531 -30.65 -11.21 -45.02
N THR A 532 -31.97 -11.06 -45.17
CA THR A 532 -33.00 -11.79 -44.40
C THR A 532 -32.94 -13.31 -44.63
N LYS A 533 -32.67 -13.75 -45.86
CA LYS A 533 -32.50 -15.18 -46.20
C LYS A 533 -31.21 -15.77 -45.59
N LEU A 534 -30.14 -14.99 -45.57
CA LEU A 534 -28.86 -15.41 -44.98
C LEU A 534 -28.95 -15.47 -43.44
N GLU A 535 -29.73 -14.59 -42.82
CA GLU A 535 -30.02 -14.62 -41.38
C GLU A 535 -30.86 -15.84 -40.98
N ALA A 536 -31.84 -16.23 -41.79
CA ALA A 536 -32.62 -17.46 -41.56
C ALA A 536 -31.75 -18.72 -41.58
N VAL A 537 -30.82 -18.83 -42.53
CA VAL A 537 -29.85 -19.95 -42.60
C VAL A 537 -28.83 -19.91 -41.45
N ARG A 538 -28.48 -18.73 -40.95
CA ARG A 538 -27.63 -18.57 -39.74
C ARG A 538 -28.36 -18.97 -38.46
N ALA A 539 -29.67 -18.77 -38.37
CA ALA A 539 -30.50 -19.09 -37.20
C ALA A 539 -30.90 -20.58 -37.10
N ALA A 540 -30.68 -21.39 -38.14
CA ALA A 540 -30.99 -22.81 -38.13
C ALA A 540 -30.17 -23.58 -37.06
N SER A 541 -30.81 -24.56 -36.40
CA SER A 541 -30.16 -25.42 -35.40
C SER A 541 -29.06 -26.26 -36.05
N LYS A 542 -27.81 -26.06 -35.60
CA LYS A 542 -26.61 -26.71 -36.15
C LYS A 542 -25.85 -27.44 -35.05
N PRO A 543 -25.09 -28.50 -35.40
CA PRO A 543 -24.18 -29.17 -34.48
C PRO A 543 -23.22 -28.18 -33.79
N PRO A 544 -22.83 -28.42 -32.53
CA PRO A 544 -22.21 -27.41 -31.67
C PRO A 544 -20.87 -26.86 -32.22
N LEU A 545 -20.01 -27.72 -32.76
CA LEU A 545 -18.73 -27.30 -33.34
C LEU A 545 -18.92 -26.54 -34.66
N ARG A 546 -19.91 -26.93 -35.47
CA ARG A 546 -20.31 -26.19 -36.68
C ARG A 546 -20.82 -24.79 -36.34
N THR A 547 -21.61 -24.67 -35.29
CA THR A 547 -22.12 -23.38 -34.78
C THR A 547 -20.97 -22.47 -34.35
N LEU A 548 -19.95 -23.00 -33.66
CA LEU A 548 -18.78 -22.22 -33.25
C LEU A 548 -17.94 -21.74 -34.44
N LEU A 549 -17.71 -22.60 -35.44
CA LEU A 549 -16.97 -22.24 -36.65
C LEU A 549 -17.71 -21.18 -37.48
N LEU A 550 -19.03 -21.32 -37.64
CA LEU A 550 -19.86 -20.32 -38.31
C LEU A 550 -19.96 -19.00 -37.52
N GLY A 551 -19.84 -19.09 -36.19
CA GLY A 551 -19.77 -17.96 -35.26
C GLY A 551 -18.41 -17.25 -35.23
N GLY A 552 -17.41 -17.73 -36.00
CA GLY A 552 -16.11 -17.07 -36.17
C GLY A 552 -14.97 -17.57 -35.26
N ASP A 553 -15.16 -18.65 -34.48
CA ASP A 553 -14.11 -19.23 -33.63
C ASP A 553 -13.19 -20.19 -34.43
N PHE A 554 -12.38 -19.64 -35.33
CA PHE A 554 -11.45 -20.43 -36.17
C PHE A 554 -10.24 -20.96 -35.40
N PHE A 555 -9.90 -20.39 -34.26
CA PHE A 555 -8.85 -20.93 -33.40
C PHE A 555 -9.21 -22.33 -32.90
N THR A 556 -10.48 -22.58 -32.56
CA THR A 556 -10.96 -23.93 -32.26
C THR A 556 -10.83 -24.88 -33.48
N GLY A 557 -11.02 -24.36 -34.69
CA GLY A 557 -10.77 -25.09 -35.95
C GLY A 557 -9.29 -25.44 -36.20
N ALA A 558 -8.37 -24.55 -35.84
CA ALA A 558 -6.93 -24.81 -35.89
C ALA A 558 -6.52 -25.91 -34.88
N VAL A 559 -7.06 -25.88 -33.65
CA VAL A 559 -6.82 -26.92 -32.64
C VAL A 559 -7.39 -28.27 -33.08
N LEU A 560 -8.58 -28.29 -33.67
CA LEU A 560 -9.15 -29.50 -34.29
C LEU A 560 -8.20 -30.07 -35.36
N SER A 561 -7.67 -29.22 -36.23
CA SER A 561 -6.79 -29.64 -37.33
C SER A 561 -5.48 -30.24 -36.80
N SER A 562 -4.91 -29.67 -35.73
CA SER A 562 -3.76 -30.24 -35.03
C SER A 562 -4.09 -31.61 -34.43
N ALA A 563 -5.24 -31.75 -33.76
CA ALA A 563 -5.68 -33.03 -33.18
C ALA A 563 -5.90 -34.11 -34.25
N LEU A 564 -6.57 -33.77 -35.37
CA LEU A 564 -6.76 -34.69 -36.50
C LEU A 564 -5.43 -35.14 -37.12
N THR A 565 -4.47 -34.22 -37.24
CA THR A 565 -3.12 -34.55 -37.76
C THR A 565 -2.45 -35.61 -36.89
N LYS A 566 -2.50 -35.45 -35.55
CA LYS A 566 -1.95 -36.42 -34.60
C LYS A 566 -2.66 -37.78 -34.69
N LEU A 567 -3.98 -37.79 -34.80
CA LEU A 567 -4.77 -39.03 -34.93
C LEU A 567 -4.40 -39.80 -36.21
N VAL A 568 -4.24 -39.12 -37.35
CA VAL A 568 -3.83 -39.75 -38.61
C VAL A 568 -2.42 -40.33 -38.50
N LEU A 569 -1.46 -39.57 -37.95
CA LEU A 569 -0.08 -40.03 -37.75
C LEU A 569 -0.01 -41.28 -36.86
N ARG A 570 -0.80 -41.31 -35.77
CA ARG A 570 -0.87 -42.48 -34.88
C ARG A 570 -1.56 -43.67 -35.52
N PHE A 571 -2.63 -43.42 -36.28
CA PHE A 571 -3.35 -44.46 -37.00
C PHE A 571 -2.44 -45.14 -38.02
N ASP A 572 -1.65 -44.35 -38.77
CA ASP A 572 -0.69 -44.85 -39.75
C ASP A 572 0.46 -45.63 -39.10
N ALA A 573 1.00 -45.13 -37.98
CA ALA A 573 2.06 -45.81 -37.24
C ALA A 573 1.66 -47.18 -36.66
N LYS A 574 0.36 -47.40 -36.39
CA LYS A 574 -0.15 -48.63 -35.76
C LYS A 574 -0.87 -49.59 -36.69
N THR A 575 -1.31 -49.12 -37.85
CA THR A 575 -2.15 -49.91 -38.76
C THR A 575 -1.33 -50.36 -39.96
N ASN A 576 -1.31 -51.67 -40.25
CA ASN A 576 -0.65 -52.20 -41.45
C ASN A 576 -1.50 -52.01 -42.74
N ASP A 577 -2.74 -51.55 -42.61
CA ASP A 577 -3.66 -51.28 -43.72
C ASP A 577 -3.52 -49.84 -44.24
N LYS A 578 -2.73 -49.70 -45.32
CA LYS A 578 -2.54 -48.44 -46.02
C LYS A 578 -3.84 -47.88 -46.63
N THR A 579 -4.81 -48.72 -46.96
CA THR A 579 -6.06 -48.24 -47.58
C THR A 579 -6.94 -47.51 -46.56
N ALA A 580 -7.07 -48.09 -45.35
CA ALA A 580 -7.75 -47.44 -44.24
C ALA A 580 -7.04 -46.15 -43.79
N SER A 581 -5.70 -46.16 -43.74
CA SER A 581 -4.90 -44.96 -43.40
C SER A 581 -5.12 -43.84 -44.41
N ASN A 582 -5.06 -44.15 -45.72
CA ASN A 582 -5.30 -43.18 -46.78
C ASN A 582 -6.74 -42.64 -46.78
N ALA A 583 -7.73 -43.48 -46.46
CA ALA A 583 -9.13 -43.05 -46.35
C ALA A 583 -9.31 -42.05 -45.21
N LEU A 584 -8.76 -42.35 -44.03
CA LEU A 584 -8.81 -41.48 -42.86
C LEU A 584 -8.06 -40.15 -43.10
N ARG A 585 -6.88 -40.23 -43.73
CA ARG A 585 -6.09 -39.08 -44.16
C ARG A 585 -6.88 -38.17 -45.10
N ALA A 586 -7.49 -38.74 -46.14
CA ALA A 586 -8.29 -37.98 -47.11
C ALA A 586 -9.50 -37.31 -46.46
N GLU A 587 -10.18 -38.00 -45.53
CA GLU A 587 -11.29 -37.45 -44.76
C GLU A 587 -10.84 -36.25 -43.89
N CYS A 588 -9.73 -36.37 -43.17
CA CYS A 588 -9.20 -35.29 -42.34
C CYS A 588 -8.78 -34.08 -43.19
N MET A 589 -8.11 -34.29 -44.32
CA MET A 589 -7.75 -33.21 -45.25
C MET A 589 -8.99 -32.51 -45.84
N LEU A 590 -10.06 -33.27 -46.10
CA LEU A 590 -11.34 -32.71 -46.57
C LEU A 590 -11.99 -31.83 -45.49
N ILE A 591 -11.95 -32.24 -44.22
CA ILE A 591 -12.45 -31.43 -43.08
C ILE A 591 -11.67 -30.12 -43.00
N MET A 592 -10.33 -30.18 -42.98
CA MET A 592 -9.46 -28.99 -42.86
C MET A 592 -9.68 -28.02 -44.03
N THR A 593 -9.73 -28.54 -45.26
CA THR A 593 -10.00 -27.73 -46.45
C THR A 593 -11.40 -27.10 -46.41
N SER A 594 -12.39 -27.86 -45.91
CA SER A 594 -13.75 -27.35 -45.74
C SER A 594 -13.83 -26.21 -44.73
N ILE A 595 -13.04 -26.24 -43.65
CA ILE A 595 -12.99 -25.17 -42.64
C ILE A 595 -12.42 -23.88 -43.25
N ILE A 596 -11.30 -23.97 -43.98
CA ILE A 596 -10.70 -22.82 -44.67
C ILE A 596 -11.69 -22.21 -45.67
N ARG A 597 -12.33 -23.04 -46.50
CA ARG A 597 -13.29 -22.57 -47.52
C ARG A 597 -14.53 -21.92 -46.92
N VAL A 598 -15.04 -22.43 -45.80
CA VAL A 598 -16.15 -21.79 -45.09
C VAL A 598 -15.72 -20.50 -44.41
N GLY A 599 -14.52 -20.46 -43.82
CA GLY A 599 -13.96 -19.26 -43.20
C GLY A 599 -13.74 -18.08 -44.15
N GLN A 600 -13.56 -18.37 -45.45
CA GLN A 600 -13.46 -17.37 -46.51
C GLN A 600 -14.83 -16.97 -47.12
N SER A 601 -15.91 -17.62 -46.71
CA SER A 601 -17.24 -17.44 -47.31
C SER A 601 -18.06 -16.33 -46.63
N LYS A 602 -19.22 -16.02 -47.21
CA LYS A 602 -20.21 -15.08 -46.62
C LYS A 602 -21.04 -15.67 -45.47
N PHE A 603 -20.97 -16.99 -45.25
CA PHE A 603 -21.83 -17.67 -44.28
C PHE A 603 -21.38 -17.46 -42.83
N VAL A 604 -20.10 -17.15 -42.62
CA VAL A 604 -19.51 -16.92 -41.30
C VAL A 604 -19.76 -15.48 -40.81
N THR A 605 -19.84 -15.30 -39.49
CA THR A 605 -20.00 -13.97 -38.87
C THR A 605 -18.72 -13.14 -38.93
N VAL A 606 -17.57 -13.78 -38.72
CA VAL A 606 -16.22 -13.23 -38.81
C VAL A 606 -15.46 -14.08 -39.83
N GLN A 607 -14.61 -13.47 -40.66
CA GLN A 607 -13.75 -14.22 -41.58
C GLN A 607 -12.58 -14.86 -40.84
N ILE A 608 -12.03 -15.93 -41.41
CA ILE A 608 -10.86 -16.62 -40.84
C ILE A 608 -9.65 -15.70 -40.73
N ASP A 609 -9.02 -15.70 -39.55
CA ASP A 609 -7.78 -14.99 -39.31
C ASP A 609 -6.59 -15.69 -40.00
N GLU A 610 -5.56 -14.90 -40.33
CA GLU A 610 -4.38 -15.37 -41.06
C GLU A 610 -3.63 -16.48 -40.30
N ASP A 611 -3.44 -16.32 -38.98
CA ASP A 611 -2.76 -17.30 -38.11
C ASP A 611 -3.50 -18.66 -38.09
N SER A 612 -4.82 -18.65 -37.88
CA SER A 612 -5.62 -19.90 -37.93
C SER A 612 -5.59 -20.53 -39.32
N SER A 613 -5.65 -19.74 -40.39
CA SER A 613 -5.54 -20.25 -41.76
C SER A 613 -4.17 -20.89 -42.01
N GLU A 614 -3.08 -20.25 -41.60
CA GLU A 614 -1.71 -20.75 -41.75
C GLU A 614 -1.51 -22.05 -40.97
N ARG A 615 -1.97 -22.11 -39.71
CA ARG A 615 -1.87 -23.33 -38.88
C ARG A 615 -2.61 -24.52 -39.48
N ILE A 616 -3.84 -24.31 -39.98
CA ILE A 616 -4.60 -25.36 -40.65
C ILE A 616 -3.89 -25.80 -41.93
N MET A 617 -3.33 -24.85 -42.69
CA MET A 617 -2.60 -25.17 -43.92
C MET A 617 -1.31 -25.95 -43.64
N ASN A 618 -0.59 -25.64 -42.56
CA ASN A 618 0.57 -26.41 -42.11
C ASN A 618 0.19 -27.86 -41.74
N CYS A 619 -0.96 -28.07 -41.11
CA CYS A 619 -1.50 -29.41 -40.86
C CYS A 619 -1.81 -30.17 -42.16
N ILE A 620 -2.46 -29.53 -43.14
CA ILE A 620 -2.73 -30.13 -44.45
C ILE A 620 -1.43 -30.50 -45.18
N LYS A 621 -0.42 -29.61 -45.13
CA LYS A 621 0.89 -29.86 -45.74
C LYS A 621 1.57 -31.06 -45.08
N THR A 622 1.57 -31.11 -43.75
CA THR A 622 2.12 -32.25 -42.98
C THR A 622 1.44 -33.57 -43.37
N LEU A 623 0.11 -33.57 -43.49
CA LEU A 623 -0.63 -34.75 -43.95
C LEU A 623 -0.36 -35.08 -45.42
N SER A 624 -0.05 -34.10 -46.27
CA SER A 624 0.29 -34.33 -47.68
C SER A 624 1.67 -34.98 -47.86
N GLU A 625 2.61 -34.67 -46.97
CA GLU A 625 4.02 -35.04 -46.99
C GLU A 625 4.37 -36.16 -45.98
N LEU A 626 3.37 -36.93 -45.53
CA LEU A 626 3.41 -37.87 -44.41
C LEU A 626 4.64 -38.82 -44.38
N GLU A 627 5.13 -39.27 -45.53
CA GLU A 627 6.23 -40.24 -45.67
C GLU A 627 7.63 -39.58 -45.81
N SER A 628 7.72 -38.25 -45.92
CA SER A 628 8.97 -37.57 -46.33
C SER A 628 9.83 -37.01 -45.19
N GLU A 629 9.24 -36.69 -44.02
CA GLU A 629 9.92 -35.95 -42.96
C GLU A 629 9.65 -36.56 -41.56
N PRO A 630 10.46 -37.52 -41.08
CA PRO A 630 10.26 -38.18 -39.79
C PRO A 630 10.41 -37.22 -38.59
N ALA A 631 11.19 -36.15 -38.73
CA ALA A 631 11.34 -35.14 -37.68
C ALA A 631 10.00 -34.44 -37.36
N VAL A 632 9.14 -34.23 -38.35
CA VAL A 632 7.81 -33.61 -38.14
C VAL A 632 6.88 -34.55 -37.38
N GLN A 633 7.00 -35.86 -37.60
CA GLN A 633 6.23 -36.87 -36.86
C GLN A 633 6.61 -36.88 -35.37
N GLU A 634 7.90 -36.80 -35.07
CA GLU A 634 8.42 -36.70 -33.69
C GLU A 634 7.91 -35.44 -32.97
N ILE A 635 7.90 -34.29 -33.66
CA ILE A 635 7.39 -33.03 -33.11
C ILE A 635 5.91 -33.13 -32.72
N PHE A 636 5.07 -33.69 -33.60
CA PHE A 636 3.62 -33.81 -33.35
C PHE A 636 3.27 -34.87 -32.30
N LEU A 637 4.06 -35.95 -32.18
CA LEU A 637 3.74 -37.09 -31.30
C LEU A 637 4.43 -37.03 -29.93
N GLU A 638 5.67 -36.57 -29.85
CA GLU A 638 6.49 -36.66 -28.63
C GLU A 638 6.77 -35.27 -28.03
N ASP A 639 7.20 -34.29 -28.82
CA ASP A 639 7.64 -32.99 -28.29
C ASP A 639 6.51 -32.21 -27.62
N THR A 640 5.30 -32.24 -28.19
CA THR A 640 4.16 -31.53 -27.60
C THR A 640 3.76 -32.10 -26.24
N LYS A 641 3.95 -33.41 -26.05
CA LYS A 641 3.68 -34.11 -24.79
C LYS A 641 4.79 -33.81 -23.78
N SER A 642 6.05 -33.95 -24.18
CA SER A 642 7.23 -33.62 -23.38
C SER A 642 7.22 -32.17 -22.88
N ALA A 643 6.83 -31.22 -23.72
CA ALA A 643 6.67 -29.82 -23.33
C ALA A 643 5.62 -29.65 -22.21
N PHE A 644 4.49 -30.36 -22.32
CA PHE A 644 3.45 -30.33 -21.29
C PHE A 644 3.90 -30.97 -19.98
N SER A 645 4.56 -32.14 -20.02
CA SER A 645 5.09 -32.80 -18.81
C SER A 645 6.13 -31.91 -18.10
N ARG A 646 7.00 -31.23 -18.85
CA ARG A 646 7.96 -30.25 -18.30
C ARG A 646 7.27 -29.07 -17.64
N MET A 647 6.21 -28.54 -18.26
CA MET A 647 5.42 -27.44 -17.70
C MET A 647 4.76 -27.84 -16.36
N LEU A 648 4.18 -29.04 -16.28
CA LEU A 648 3.60 -29.56 -15.04
C LEU A 648 4.66 -29.75 -13.95
N GLY A 649 5.81 -30.36 -14.27
CA GLY A 649 6.90 -30.54 -13.31
C GLY A 649 7.46 -29.22 -12.77
N ALA A 650 7.54 -28.19 -13.61
CA ALA A 650 7.94 -26.85 -13.19
C ALA A 650 6.89 -26.19 -12.27
N GLN A 651 5.59 -26.38 -12.54
CA GLN A 651 4.51 -25.89 -11.68
C GLN A 651 4.52 -26.57 -10.30
N GLU A 652 4.75 -27.88 -10.25
CA GLU A 652 4.86 -28.64 -9.00
C GLU A 652 6.06 -28.20 -8.18
N LYS A 653 7.23 -28.08 -8.81
CA LYS A 653 8.45 -27.60 -8.16
C LYS A 653 8.23 -26.21 -7.55
N ARG A 654 7.58 -25.31 -8.30
CA ARG A 654 7.21 -23.96 -7.82
C ARG A 654 6.22 -24.00 -6.66
N ALA A 655 5.23 -24.89 -6.68
CA ALA A 655 4.27 -25.05 -5.60
C ALA A 655 4.95 -25.60 -4.32
N ALA A 656 5.91 -26.52 -4.48
CA ALA A 656 6.71 -27.04 -3.38
C ALA A 656 7.66 -25.97 -2.80
N GLU A 657 8.39 -25.25 -3.65
CA GLU A 657 9.26 -24.12 -3.26
C GLU A 657 8.45 -23.01 -2.59
N LYS A 658 7.23 -22.72 -3.07
CA LYS A 658 6.32 -21.75 -2.42
C LYS A 658 5.90 -22.22 -1.03
N LYS A 659 5.58 -23.51 -0.88
CA LYS A 659 5.21 -24.09 0.42
C LYS A 659 6.40 -24.12 1.39
N GLU A 660 7.61 -24.37 0.90
CA GLU A 660 8.86 -24.26 1.67
C GLU A 660 9.19 -22.81 2.01
N ALA A 661 8.95 -21.86 1.10
CA ALA A 661 9.12 -20.42 1.36
C ALA A 661 8.10 -19.88 2.36
N GLU A 662 6.85 -20.35 2.33
CA GLU A 662 5.79 -20.03 3.30
C GLU A 662 6.06 -20.61 4.69
N THR A 663 6.84 -21.70 4.78
CA THR A 663 7.25 -22.30 6.07
C THR A 663 8.57 -21.76 6.60
N SER A 664 9.43 -21.17 5.75
CA SER A 664 10.76 -20.67 6.13
C SER A 664 10.88 -19.15 6.23
N LYS A 665 10.01 -18.37 5.58
CA LYS A 665 10.00 -16.91 5.72
C LYS A 665 9.04 -16.48 6.83
N VAL A 666 9.53 -15.59 7.70
CA VAL A 666 8.68 -14.68 8.48
C VAL A 666 7.68 -14.07 7.51
N ALA A 667 6.38 -14.22 7.82
CA ALA A 667 5.28 -13.80 6.95
C ALA A 667 5.54 -12.41 6.37
N THR A 668 5.78 -12.33 5.06
CA THR A 668 5.79 -11.05 4.35
C THR A 668 4.36 -10.53 4.35
N VAL A 669 4.06 -9.68 5.33
CA VAL A 669 2.77 -9.03 5.56
C VAL A 669 2.42 -8.22 4.31
N GLN A 670 1.29 -8.53 3.67
CA GLN A 670 0.76 -7.72 2.58
C GLN A 670 0.17 -6.42 3.13
N VAL A 671 0.06 -5.40 2.28
CA VAL A 671 -0.49 -4.09 2.67
C VAL A 671 -1.90 -4.20 3.27
N ASP A 672 -2.70 -5.14 2.75
CA ASP A 672 -4.08 -5.37 3.19
C ASP A 672 -4.19 -6.43 4.31
N ASP A 673 -3.07 -7.02 4.75
CA ASP A 673 -3.10 -7.88 5.92
C ASP A 673 -3.45 -7.00 7.13
N LEU A 674 -4.62 -7.26 7.71
CA LEU A 674 -5.09 -6.58 8.90
C LEU A 674 -3.98 -6.59 9.96
N LEU A 675 -3.38 -5.41 10.18
CA LEU A 675 -2.50 -5.16 11.32
C LEU A 675 -3.33 -5.38 12.58
N THR A 676 -3.23 -6.59 13.09
CA THR A 676 -4.02 -7.02 14.23
C THR A 676 -3.32 -6.51 15.48
N PHE A 677 -3.50 -5.23 15.80
CA PHE A 677 -3.09 -4.70 17.09
C PHE A 677 -3.85 -5.47 18.15
N ARG A 678 -3.14 -6.27 18.93
CA ARG A 678 -3.75 -7.14 19.95
C ARG A 678 -4.61 -6.33 20.93
N GLN A 679 -4.26 -5.07 21.18
CA GLN A 679 -4.97 -4.08 21.99
C GLN A 679 -6.28 -3.55 21.38
N PHE A 680 -6.42 -3.56 20.04
CA PHE A 680 -7.63 -3.12 19.32
C PHE A 680 -8.45 -4.28 18.74
N SER A 681 -7.90 -5.50 18.75
CA SER A 681 -8.69 -6.69 18.50
C SER A 681 -9.67 -6.86 19.66
N LYS A 682 -10.95 -7.15 19.39
CA LYS A 682 -11.93 -7.57 20.39
C LYS A 682 -11.59 -8.97 20.99
N LYS A 683 -10.31 -9.33 21.13
CA LYS A 683 -9.88 -10.49 21.93
C LYS A 683 -9.64 -10.01 23.36
N GLY A 684 -10.41 -10.52 24.30
CA GLY A 684 -10.23 -10.23 25.72
C GLY A 684 -8.83 -10.62 26.22
N VAL A 685 -8.17 -9.65 26.87
CA VAL A 685 -7.27 -9.64 28.07
C VAL A 685 -6.36 -10.85 28.42
N ASP A 686 -6.29 -11.90 27.61
CA ASP A 686 -6.01 -13.24 28.15
C ASP A 686 -4.89 -14.08 27.53
N GLU A 687 -4.01 -13.46 26.75
CA GLU A 687 -2.69 -14.06 26.50
C GLU A 687 -1.64 -13.26 27.31
N ALA A 688 -0.57 -13.93 27.78
CA ALA A 688 0.54 -13.30 28.49
C ALA A 688 1.11 -12.10 27.71
N ILE A 689 1.39 -11.00 28.41
CA ILE A 689 1.86 -9.76 27.79
C ILE A 689 3.39 -9.87 27.62
N ASP A 690 3.83 -10.44 26.51
CA ASP A 690 5.22 -10.27 26.06
C ASP A 690 5.28 -9.01 25.18
N PHE A 691 5.47 -7.86 25.82
CA PHE A 691 5.61 -6.56 25.14
C PHE A 691 6.73 -6.59 24.08
N THR A 692 7.72 -7.48 24.23
CA THR A 692 8.86 -7.62 23.33
C THR A 692 8.45 -8.21 21.99
N GLU A 693 7.52 -9.18 21.99
CA GLU A 693 7.02 -9.82 20.77
C GLU A 693 6.00 -8.94 20.03
N ASP A 694 5.16 -8.21 20.77
CA ASP A 694 4.19 -7.26 20.20
C ASP A 694 4.90 -6.01 19.65
N VAL A 695 5.97 -5.53 20.29
CA VAL A 695 6.87 -4.52 19.68
C VAL A 695 7.55 -5.11 18.45
N GLY A 696 8.05 -6.36 18.50
CA GLY A 696 8.66 -7.03 17.35
C GLY A 696 7.72 -7.20 16.14
N ARG A 697 6.42 -7.45 16.38
CA ARG A 697 5.39 -7.53 15.31
C ARG A 697 4.94 -6.16 14.84
N ALA A 698 4.77 -5.19 15.74
CA ALA A 698 4.38 -3.82 15.39
C ALA A 698 5.52 -3.04 14.70
N THR A 699 6.77 -3.44 14.93
CA THR A 699 7.97 -2.83 14.32
C THR A 699 8.49 -3.57 13.10
N ALA A 700 7.80 -4.62 12.62
CA ALA A 700 8.29 -5.46 11.52
C ALA A 700 9.78 -5.79 11.73
N GLY A 701 10.02 -6.64 12.75
CA GLY A 701 11.31 -6.98 13.33
C GLY A 701 12.51 -6.47 12.58
N GLU A 702 13.18 -5.46 13.15
CA GLU A 702 14.45 -4.92 12.67
C GLU A 702 14.72 -5.24 11.19
N THR A 703 13.83 -4.76 10.30
CA THR A 703 14.42 -4.03 9.20
C THR A 703 15.32 -3.03 9.92
N HIS A 704 16.62 -3.16 9.71
CA HIS A 704 17.51 -2.03 9.84
C HIS A 704 16.80 -0.90 9.06
N GLU A 705 15.92 -0.14 9.73
CA GLU A 705 15.50 1.16 9.27
C GLU A 705 16.80 1.92 9.35
N ASP A 706 17.55 1.85 8.25
CA ASP A 706 18.82 2.49 8.13
C ASP A 706 18.59 3.92 8.60
N PHE A 707 19.26 4.34 9.67
CA PHE A 707 19.26 5.72 10.11
C PHE A 707 19.56 6.68 8.94
N ILE A 708 20.22 6.15 7.89
CA ILE A 708 20.46 6.75 6.57
C ILE A 708 19.17 7.01 5.77
N SER A 709 18.23 6.07 5.72
CA SER A 709 16.90 6.22 5.11
C SER A 709 16.10 7.32 5.81
N ASN A 710 16.13 7.35 7.14
CA ASN A 710 15.43 8.38 7.92
C ASN A 710 16.07 9.77 7.75
N LEU A 711 17.39 9.87 7.57
CA LEU A 711 18.06 11.13 7.23
C LEU A 711 17.76 11.62 5.81
N SER A 712 17.53 10.71 4.85
CA SER A 712 17.13 11.09 3.48
C SER A 712 15.73 11.72 3.41
N ARG A 713 14.91 11.51 4.45
CA ARG A 713 13.54 12.04 4.59
C ARG A 713 13.48 13.40 5.29
N ILE A 714 14.61 13.94 5.73
CA ILE A 714 14.68 15.28 6.32
C ILE A 714 14.86 16.30 5.20
N SER A 715 13.82 17.09 4.96
CA SER A 715 13.85 18.20 4.01
C SER A 715 14.19 19.50 4.75
N GLN A 716 15.28 20.15 4.35
CA GLN A 716 15.65 21.45 4.88
C GLN A 716 14.75 22.53 4.27
N LEU A 717 13.96 23.20 5.11
CA LEU A 717 12.96 24.18 4.65
C LEU A 717 13.50 25.61 4.62
N THR A 718 14.43 25.98 5.51
CA THR A 718 15.06 27.32 5.51
C THR A 718 16.58 27.22 5.52
N GLY A 719 17.25 28.29 5.08
CA GLY A 719 18.71 28.38 5.08
C GLY A 719 19.29 28.62 6.48
N PHE A 720 20.54 28.25 6.69
CA PHE A 720 21.26 28.53 7.95
C PHE A 720 21.58 30.02 8.17
N SER A 721 21.23 30.89 7.22
CA SER A 721 21.36 32.35 7.33
C SER A 721 20.06 33.04 7.73
N ASP A 722 18.94 32.31 7.74
CA ASP A 722 17.63 32.87 8.02
C ASP A 722 17.45 33.04 9.54
N PRO A 723 16.67 34.03 10.00
CA PRO A 723 16.44 34.26 11.43
C PRO A 723 15.91 33.02 12.16
N ILE A 724 15.18 32.17 11.44
CA ILE A 724 14.65 30.91 11.91
C ILE A 724 15.10 29.76 11.01
N TYR A 725 15.67 28.72 11.63
CA TYR A 725 16.00 27.47 10.96
C TYR A 725 14.85 26.48 11.08
N ALA A 726 14.44 25.90 9.96
CA ALA A 726 13.38 24.92 9.89
C ALA A 726 13.83 23.70 9.09
N GLU A 727 13.62 22.52 9.65
CA GLU A 727 13.76 21.24 8.96
C GLU A 727 12.51 20.40 9.17
N ALA A 728 12.02 19.75 8.12
CA ALA A 728 10.83 18.91 8.17
C ALA A 728 11.20 17.45 7.94
N TYR A 729 10.72 16.59 8.83
CA TYR A 729 10.73 15.16 8.66
C TYR A 729 9.36 14.70 8.19
N VAL A 730 9.31 14.09 7.00
CA VAL A 730 8.06 13.57 6.42
C VAL A 730 7.84 12.14 6.87
N LYS A 731 6.74 11.90 7.59
CA LYS A 731 6.33 10.57 8.04
C LYS A 731 4.99 10.19 7.44
N MET A 732 4.95 9.04 6.80
CA MET A 732 3.76 8.51 6.14
C MET A 732 3.00 7.55 7.08
N HIS A 733 1.71 7.78 7.30
CA HIS A 733 0.82 6.90 8.07
C HIS A 733 -0.55 6.78 7.39
N GLY A 734 -0.74 5.73 6.58
CA GLY A 734 -1.99 5.54 5.84
C GLY A 734 -2.29 6.72 4.92
N PHE A 735 -3.48 7.33 5.06
CA PHE A 735 -3.94 8.51 4.29
C PHE A 735 -3.42 9.86 4.82
N ASP A 736 -2.65 9.84 5.91
CA ASP A 736 -2.13 11.04 6.57
C ASP A 736 -0.61 11.15 6.37
N ILE A 737 -0.18 12.31 5.85
CA ILE A 737 1.23 12.74 5.82
C ILE A 737 1.44 13.59 7.08
N MET A 738 2.26 13.09 7.99
CA MET A 738 2.71 13.86 9.14
C MET A 738 4.04 14.52 8.83
N LEU A 739 4.05 15.85 8.81
CA LEU A 739 5.25 16.66 8.77
C LEU A 739 5.64 16.99 10.21
N ASP A 740 6.80 16.51 10.67
CA ASP A 740 7.40 16.97 11.92
C ASP A 740 8.44 18.05 11.60
N VAL A 741 8.06 19.31 11.82
CA VAL A 741 8.88 20.49 11.51
C VAL A 741 9.59 20.93 12.78
N LEU A 742 10.91 20.78 12.81
CA LEU A 742 11.74 21.35 13.86
C LEU A 742 12.07 22.80 13.51
N LEU A 743 11.69 23.71 14.39
CA LEU A 743 12.01 25.12 14.32
C LEU A 743 13.06 25.50 15.35
N VAL A 744 14.05 26.29 14.95
CA VAL A 744 15.13 26.78 15.81
C VAL A 744 15.30 28.27 15.60
N ASN A 745 15.10 29.06 16.66
CA ASN A 745 15.36 30.49 16.63
C ASN A 745 16.88 30.73 16.64
N GLN A 746 17.43 31.29 15.57
CA GLN A 746 18.87 31.59 15.52
C GLN A 746 19.21 32.97 16.10
N THR A 747 18.21 33.77 16.44
CA THR A 747 18.36 35.15 16.92
C THR A 747 18.40 35.23 18.46
N PRO A 748 19.01 36.30 19.00
CA PRO A 748 19.01 36.56 20.44
C PRO A 748 17.68 37.15 20.96
N ASN A 749 16.68 37.36 20.10
CA ASN A 749 15.40 37.96 20.46
C ASN A 749 14.30 36.89 20.54
N THR A 750 13.32 37.08 21.40
CA THR A 750 12.13 36.23 21.45
C THR A 750 11.25 36.49 20.23
N MET A 751 10.87 35.44 19.50
CA MET A 751 9.90 35.50 18.41
C MET A 751 8.51 35.23 18.99
N GLN A 752 7.62 36.22 18.90
CA GLN A 752 6.23 36.10 19.34
C GLN A 752 5.34 35.79 18.15
N ASN A 753 4.20 35.17 18.42
CA ASN A 753 3.18 34.88 17.42
C ASN A 753 3.70 34.11 16.17
N LEU A 754 4.62 33.18 16.37
CA LEU A 754 5.20 32.37 15.31
C LEU A 754 4.16 31.37 14.79
N CYS A 755 3.77 31.52 13.52
CA CYS A 755 2.84 30.65 12.83
C CYS A 755 3.51 30.05 11.59
N LEU A 756 3.23 28.78 11.33
CA LEU A 756 3.73 28.07 10.16
C LEU A 756 2.54 27.79 9.25
N ASP A 757 2.53 28.39 8.06
CA ASP A 757 1.45 28.26 7.09
C ASP A 757 1.90 27.41 5.92
N PHE A 758 1.17 26.33 5.65
CA PHE A 758 1.41 25.45 4.53
C PHE A 758 0.32 25.63 3.47
N ALA A 759 0.70 25.47 2.23
CA ALA A 759 -0.17 25.38 1.08
C ALA A 759 0.28 24.20 0.21
N THR A 760 -0.67 23.62 -0.50
CA THR A 760 -0.46 22.41 -1.29
C THR A 760 -0.82 22.66 -2.74
N LEU A 761 -0.10 21.99 -3.64
CA LEU A 761 -0.42 21.92 -5.06
C LEU A 761 -0.85 20.49 -5.40
N GLY A 762 -2.00 20.34 -6.05
CA GLY A 762 -2.64 19.05 -6.35
C GLY A 762 -3.78 18.70 -5.39
N ASP A 763 -4.12 17.41 -5.28
CA ASP A 763 -5.23 16.87 -4.48
C ASP A 763 -4.86 16.63 -2.99
N LEU A 764 -3.85 17.34 -2.47
CA LEU A 764 -3.49 17.28 -1.06
C LEU A 764 -4.33 18.30 -0.27
N LYS A 765 -4.98 17.87 0.82
CA LYS A 765 -5.78 18.75 1.68
C LYS A 765 -5.18 18.86 3.07
N ILE A 766 -4.85 20.08 3.47
CA ILE A 766 -4.41 20.39 4.83
C ILE A 766 -5.61 20.30 5.77
N VAL A 767 -5.52 19.48 6.81
CA VAL A 767 -6.60 19.26 7.78
C VAL A 767 -6.42 20.12 9.01
N GLU A 768 -5.17 20.26 9.46
CA GLU A 768 -4.82 20.94 10.68
C GLU A 768 -3.80 22.03 10.39
N ARG A 769 -4.18 23.29 10.64
CA ARG A 769 -3.24 24.41 10.58
C ARG A 769 -2.44 24.45 11.88
N PRO A 770 -1.09 24.54 11.83
CA PRO A 770 -0.26 24.66 13.01
C PRO A 770 -0.70 25.81 13.92
N SER A 771 -0.74 25.55 15.23
CA SER A 771 -1.00 26.60 16.22
C SER A 771 0.12 27.63 16.26
N VAL A 772 -0.17 28.80 16.83
CA VAL A 772 0.82 29.86 16.99
C VAL A 772 1.70 29.57 18.22
N TYR A 773 3.02 29.72 18.08
CA TYR A 773 4.01 29.46 19.13
C TYR A 773 4.82 30.71 19.48
N THR A 774 5.41 30.74 20.66
CA THR A 774 6.40 31.77 21.05
C THR A 774 7.73 31.08 21.30
N LEU A 775 8.77 31.48 20.56
CA LEU A 775 10.10 30.89 20.65
C LEU A 775 11.05 31.85 21.37
N GLY A 776 11.62 31.38 22.48
CA GLY A 776 12.68 32.11 23.19
C GLY A 776 13.97 32.24 22.36
N PRO A 777 14.91 33.11 22.79
CA PRO A 777 16.22 33.24 22.16
C PRO A 777 16.94 31.90 22.12
N HIS A 778 17.46 31.51 20.95
CA HIS A 778 18.14 30.22 20.75
C HIS A 778 17.32 28.97 21.14
N GLY A 779 16.01 29.13 21.32
CA GLY A 779 15.09 28.03 21.60
C GLY A 779 14.83 27.18 20.36
N PHE A 780 14.28 25.99 20.58
CA PHE A 780 13.79 25.11 19.52
C PHE A 780 12.41 24.57 19.88
N GLN A 781 11.59 24.27 18.87
CA GLN A 781 10.26 23.70 19.02
C GLN A 781 9.98 22.75 17.85
N SER A 782 9.46 21.56 18.14
CA SER A 782 8.92 20.66 17.10
C SER A 782 7.44 20.93 16.92
N ILE A 783 7.00 21.04 15.67
CA ILE A 783 5.61 21.24 15.27
C ILE A 783 5.21 20.06 14.38
N LYS A 784 4.13 19.38 14.75
CA LYS A 784 3.57 18.31 13.92
C LYS A 784 2.39 18.86 13.15
N ALA A 785 2.45 18.78 11.83
CA ALA A 785 1.36 19.14 10.92
C ALA A 785 0.89 17.90 10.18
N THR A 786 -0.43 17.67 10.15
CA THR A 786 -1.03 16.51 9.47
C THR A 786 -1.73 16.95 8.20
N ILE A 787 -1.35 16.37 7.07
CA ILE A 787 -1.92 16.63 5.74
C ILE A 787 -2.62 15.36 5.27
N LYS A 788 -3.90 15.48 4.89
CA LYS A 788 -4.64 14.36 4.30
C LYS A 788 -4.44 14.31 2.80
N VAL A 789 -4.24 13.09 2.33
CA VAL A 789 -4.09 12.77 0.92
C VAL A 789 -5.42 12.19 0.45
N SER A 790 -6.09 12.82 -0.51
CA SER A 790 -7.26 12.22 -1.15
C SER A 790 -6.94 11.43 -2.41
N SER A 791 -5.73 11.57 -2.97
CA SER A 791 -5.30 10.90 -4.21
C SER A 791 -3.82 10.50 -4.15
N THR A 792 -3.45 9.38 -4.78
CA THR A 792 -2.09 8.82 -4.80
C THR A 792 -1.11 9.57 -5.71
N GLU A 793 -1.45 10.79 -6.13
CA GLU A 793 -0.65 11.61 -7.04
C GLU A 793 0.56 12.23 -6.35
N THR A 794 1.58 12.56 -7.15
CA THR A 794 2.72 13.35 -6.69
C THR A 794 2.24 14.75 -6.31
N GLY A 795 2.49 15.16 -5.07
CA GLY A 795 2.09 16.47 -4.57
C GLY A 795 3.29 17.30 -4.12
N VAL A 796 3.14 18.62 -4.22
CA VAL A 796 4.14 19.59 -3.73
C VAL A 796 3.53 20.38 -2.57
N ILE A 797 4.27 20.46 -1.47
CA ILE A 797 3.89 21.26 -0.30
C ILE A 797 4.85 22.44 -0.22
N PHE A 798 4.30 23.65 -0.22
CA PHE A 798 5.04 24.88 -0.03
C PHE A 798 4.49 25.62 1.20
N GLY A 799 5.23 26.58 1.75
CA GLY A 799 4.74 27.27 2.94
C GLY A 799 5.59 28.47 3.34
N SER A 800 5.18 29.12 4.41
CA SER A 800 5.90 30.24 5.00
C SER A 800 5.82 30.23 6.52
N ILE A 801 6.84 30.77 7.17
CA ILE A 801 6.83 31.03 8.62
C ILE A 801 6.63 32.52 8.82
N LEU A 802 5.62 32.87 9.61
CA LEU A 802 5.23 34.24 9.97
C LEU A 802 5.50 34.44 11.46
N TRP A 803 6.08 35.56 11.86
CA TRP A 803 6.22 35.91 13.30
C TRP A 803 6.26 37.42 13.50
N GLU A 804 5.98 37.84 14.73
CA GLU A 804 6.07 39.24 15.14
C GLU A 804 7.41 39.51 15.85
N GLY A 805 8.17 40.47 15.33
CA GLY A 805 9.42 40.94 15.92
C GLY A 805 9.22 41.93 17.08
N ALA A 806 10.33 42.34 17.72
CA ALA A 806 10.32 43.26 18.87
C ALA A 806 9.64 44.64 18.62
N ASN A 807 9.42 45.01 17.35
CA ASN A 807 8.75 46.25 16.94
C ASN A 807 7.29 46.04 16.47
N MET A 808 6.68 44.88 16.72
CA MET A 808 5.36 44.51 16.16
C MET A 808 5.32 44.53 14.62
N ALA A 809 6.49 44.39 13.98
CA ALA A 809 6.59 44.22 12.54
C ALA A 809 6.49 42.73 12.21
N GLU A 810 5.57 42.37 11.31
CA GLU A 810 5.46 41.03 10.76
C GLU A 810 6.68 40.74 9.89
N ALA A 811 7.39 39.67 10.23
CA ALA A 811 8.48 39.14 9.44
C ALA A 811 8.08 37.76 8.91
N CYS A 812 8.48 37.46 7.67
CA CYS A 812 8.16 36.21 7.02
C CYS A 812 9.39 35.55 6.39
N VAL A 813 9.42 34.21 6.39
CA VAL A 813 10.41 33.40 5.67
C VAL A 813 9.65 32.37 4.84
N ILE A 814 9.91 32.37 3.53
CA ILE A 814 9.33 31.39 2.60
C ILE A 814 10.12 30.09 2.71
N LEU A 815 9.40 28.97 2.79
CA LEU A 815 9.96 27.63 2.92
C LEU A 815 10.27 27.04 1.55
N ASN A 816 11.28 26.17 1.49
CA ASN A 816 11.53 25.35 0.30
C ASN A 816 10.41 24.32 0.11
N ASP A 817 10.15 23.98 -1.14
CA ASP A 817 9.12 23.01 -1.53
C ASP A 817 9.48 21.58 -1.11
N ILE A 818 8.51 20.90 -0.51
CA ILE A 818 8.59 19.47 -0.16
C ILE A 818 7.89 18.69 -1.28
N HIS A 819 8.66 17.84 -1.96
CA HIS A 819 8.15 16.95 -3.00
C HIS A 819 7.80 15.60 -2.40
N ILE A 820 6.56 15.15 -2.58
CA ILE A 820 6.11 13.82 -2.15
C ILE A 820 6.14 12.88 -3.36
N ASP A 821 6.98 11.85 -3.29
CA ASP A 821 7.12 10.85 -4.36
C ASP A 821 6.10 9.73 -4.19
N ILE A 822 5.49 9.32 -5.30
CA ILE A 822 4.55 8.20 -5.34
C ILE A 822 5.19 6.87 -4.90
N MET A 823 6.51 6.77 -5.07
CA MET A 823 7.27 5.56 -4.78
C MET A 823 7.24 5.17 -3.29
N ASP A 824 6.95 6.12 -2.40
CA ASP A 824 6.77 5.86 -0.98
C ASP A 824 5.45 5.10 -0.69
N TYR A 825 4.47 5.15 -1.62
CA TYR A 825 3.20 4.43 -1.50
C TYR A 825 3.24 3.03 -2.11
N ILE A 826 4.12 2.77 -3.07
CA ILE A 826 4.09 1.54 -3.88
C ILE A 826 4.97 0.47 -3.24
N LYS A 827 4.34 -0.65 -2.84
CA LYS A 827 5.03 -1.82 -2.29
C LYS A 827 4.96 -3.01 -3.26
N PRO A 828 5.99 -3.86 -3.28
CA PRO A 828 5.96 -5.10 -4.05
C PRO A 828 4.80 -5.99 -3.56
N ALA A 829 3.97 -6.46 -4.49
CA ALA A 829 2.85 -7.36 -4.21
C ALA A 829 2.84 -8.52 -5.20
N TYR A 830 2.10 -9.59 -4.92
CA TYR A 830 2.01 -10.76 -5.78
C TYR A 830 0.56 -11.07 -6.15
N CYS A 831 0.31 -11.38 -7.44
CA CYS A 831 -0.97 -11.91 -7.91
C CYS A 831 -0.73 -13.13 -8.82
N ASN A 832 -1.75 -13.98 -8.99
CA ASN A 832 -1.66 -15.10 -9.92
C ASN A 832 -1.83 -14.63 -11.38
N GLU A 833 -1.47 -15.47 -12.35
CA GLU A 833 -1.49 -15.09 -13.77
C GLU A 833 -2.92 -14.86 -14.32
N ALA A 834 -3.90 -15.60 -13.81
CA ALA A 834 -5.30 -15.43 -14.20
C ALA A 834 -5.86 -14.09 -13.71
N GLN A 835 -5.55 -13.71 -12.47
CA GLN A 835 -5.88 -12.42 -11.86
C GLN A 835 -5.16 -11.29 -12.59
N PHE A 836 -3.87 -11.44 -12.90
CA PHE A 836 -3.12 -10.45 -13.69
C PHE A 836 -3.81 -10.17 -15.02
N ARG A 837 -4.18 -11.21 -15.78
CA ARG A 837 -4.86 -11.05 -17.09
C ARG A 837 -6.26 -10.45 -16.97
N SER A 838 -6.99 -10.80 -15.91
CA SER A 838 -8.29 -10.19 -15.61
C SER A 838 -8.13 -8.69 -15.35
N MET A 839 -7.26 -8.32 -14.41
CA MET A 839 -7.02 -6.92 -14.03
C MET A 839 -6.43 -6.11 -15.21
N TRP A 840 -5.54 -6.73 -15.99
CA TRP A 840 -4.95 -6.09 -17.17
C TRP A 840 -5.99 -5.71 -18.22
N THR A 841 -7.08 -6.49 -18.33
CA THR A 841 -8.21 -6.21 -19.23
C THR A 841 -9.17 -5.18 -18.64
N GLU A 842 -9.35 -5.20 -17.31
CA GLU A 842 -10.23 -4.28 -16.56
C GLU A 842 -9.67 -2.85 -16.49
N PHE A 843 -8.35 -2.68 -16.42
CA PHE A 843 -7.75 -1.36 -16.18
C PHE A 843 -7.77 -0.49 -17.43
N GLU A 844 -8.33 0.72 -17.29
CA GLU A 844 -8.58 1.66 -18.38
C GLU A 844 -7.33 2.50 -18.73
N TRP A 845 -6.56 2.91 -17.71
CA TRP A 845 -5.42 3.81 -17.91
C TRP A 845 -4.16 3.04 -18.26
N GLU A 846 -3.55 3.40 -19.38
CA GLU A 846 -2.30 2.84 -19.87
C GLU A 846 -1.27 3.93 -20.15
N ASN A 847 -0.05 3.74 -19.66
CA ASN A 847 1.12 4.52 -20.03
C ASN A 847 2.16 3.62 -20.70
N ARG A 848 2.71 4.07 -21.83
CA ARG A 848 3.72 3.33 -22.59
C ARG A 848 5.02 4.14 -22.63
N VAL A 849 6.05 3.60 -21.97
CA VAL A 849 7.39 4.18 -21.92
C VAL A 849 8.28 3.46 -22.91
N ASN A 850 8.91 4.19 -23.82
CA ASN A 850 9.91 3.62 -24.72
C ASN A 850 11.23 3.40 -23.96
N VAL A 851 11.91 2.30 -24.29
CA VAL A 851 13.20 1.93 -23.70
C VAL A 851 14.26 2.04 -24.77
N ASP A 852 15.24 2.90 -24.54
CA ASP A 852 16.52 2.92 -25.26
C ASP A 852 17.62 3.03 -24.21
N ASN A 853 18.38 1.95 -24.00
CA ASN A 853 19.37 1.87 -22.95
C ASN A 853 20.66 1.19 -23.44
N PRO A 854 21.85 1.75 -23.15
CA PRO A 854 23.12 1.15 -23.55
C PRO A 854 23.54 -0.10 -22.74
N MET A 855 22.74 -0.53 -21.75
CA MET A 855 22.97 -1.80 -21.05
C MET A 855 22.97 -2.98 -22.04
N SER A 856 23.83 -3.97 -21.80
CA SER A 856 23.99 -5.12 -22.71
C SER A 856 23.11 -6.32 -22.37
N ASP A 857 22.69 -6.48 -21.11
CA ASP A 857 21.83 -7.60 -20.66
C ASP A 857 20.40 -7.13 -20.34
N PRO A 858 19.37 -7.62 -21.08
CA PRO A 858 17.96 -7.35 -20.77
C PRO A 858 17.56 -7.67 -19.33
N ARG A 859 18.23 -8.62 -18.67
CA ARG A 859 17.92 -9.03 -17.29
C ARG A 859 18.41 -8.03 -16.25
N GLU A 860 19.57 -7.42 -16.48
CA GLU A 860 20.07 -6.32 -15.65
C GLU A 860 19.14 -5.11 -15.78
N TYR A 861 18.63 -4.84 -16.98
CA TYR A 861 17.62 -3.81 -17.19
C TYR A 861 16.31 -4.10 -16.44
N LEU A 862 15.81 -5.33 -16.47
CA LEU A 862 14.63 -5.73 -15.67
C LEU A 862 14.87 -5.51 -14.17
N LYS A 863 16.02 -5.93 -13.62
CA LYS A 863 16.36 -5.69 -12.21
C LYS A 863 16.46 -4.21 -11.88
N HIS A 864 16.99 -3.40 -12.79
CA HIS A 864 17.06 -1.94 -12.65
C HIS A 864 15.67 -1.31 -12.60
N VAL A 865 14.78 -1.71 -13.52
CA VAL A 865 13.38 -1.25 -13.53
C VAL A 865 12.68 -1.66 -12.24
N MET A 866 12.81 -2.92 -11.82
CA MET A 866 12.22 -3.40 -10.56
C MET A 866 12.71 -2.62 -9.34
N LYS A 867 14.00 -2.28 -9.29
CA LYS A 867 14.57 -1.45 -8.21
C LYS A 867 14.07 -0.01 -8.25
N ALA A 868 13.84 0.54 -9.44
CA ALA A 868 13.32 1.89 -9.61
C ALA A 868 11.82 2.01 -9.30
N THR A 869 11.04 0.95 -9.53
CA THR A 869 9.57 0.96 -9.42
C THR A 869 9.01 0.15 -8.24
N ASN A 870 9.86 -0.47 -7.42
CA ASN A 870 9.45 -1.34 -6.30
C ASN A 870 8.43 -2.43 -6.70
N MET A 871 8.44 -2.88 -7.96
CA MET A 871 7.52 -3.90 -8.46
C MET A 871 8.10 -5.31 -8.32
N SER A 872 7.25 -6.28 -8.02
CA SER A 872 7.65 -7.70 -8.02
C SER A 872 7.52 -8.26 -9.44
N CYS A 873 8.45 -9.14 -9.84
CA CYS A 873 8.33 -9.87 -11.10
C CYS A 873 7.44 -11.10 -10.90
N LEU A 874 6.40 -11.23 -11.73
CA LEU A 874 5.48 -12.37 -11.72
C LEU A 874 5.91 -13.47 -12.70
N THR A 875 6.69 -13.11 -13.72
CA THR A 875 7.20 -14.04 -14.73
C THR A 875 8.18 -15.03 -14.09
N PRO A 876 8.04 -16.35 -14.34
CA PRO A 876 8.94 -17.35 -13.77
C PRO A 876 10.40 -17.17 -14.19
N GLU A 877 11.34 -17.43 -13.28
CA GLU A 877 12.78 -17.41 -13.60
C GLU A 877 13.13 -18.37 -14.75
N GLY A 878 12.44 -19.51 -14.87
CA GLY A 878 12.61 -20.46 -15.97
C GLY A 878 12.24 -19.90 -17.37
N ALA A 879 11.35 -18.92 -17.44
CA ALA A 879 10.99 -18.23 -18.69
C ALA A 879 11.94 -17.05 -18.99
N THR A 880 12.78 -16.67 -18.02
CA THR A 880 13.84 -15.67 -18.15
C THR A 880 15.24 -16.31 -18.15
N SER A 881 15.32 -17.64 -18.05
CA SER A 881 16.54 -18.43 -18.11
C SER A 881 16.80 -18.91 -19.54
N GLY A 882 17.92 -18.47 -20.10
CA GLY A 882 18.37 -18.75 -21.47
C GLY A 882 19.14 -17.56 -22.05
N ASP A 883 19.87 -17.78 -23.13
CA ASP A 883 20.44 -16.70 -23.95
C ASP A 883 19.37 -16.27 -24.96
N CYS A 884 18.45 -15.42 -24.50
CA CYS A 884 17.39 -14.87 -25.34
C CYS A 884 17.66 -13.38 -25.58
N ASP A 885 17.77 -12.98 -26.84
CA ASP A 885 17.91 -11.58 -27.24
C ASP A 885 16.63 -10.77 -27.01
N PHE A 886 15.51 -11.42 -26.70
CA PHE A 886 14.22 -10.81 -26.38
C PHE A 886 13.75 -11.25 -24.98
N LEU A 887 13.28 -10.30 -24.17
CA LEU A 887 12.76 -10.52 -22.82
C LEU A 887 11.40 -9.84 -22.65
N SER A 888 10.40 -10.62 -22.24
CA SER A 888 9.10 -10.10 -21.81
C SER A 888 8.78 -10.53 -20.37
N ALA A 889 8.51 -9.57 -19.49
CA ALA A 889 8.27 -9.80 -18.08
C ALA A 889 7.05 -9.02 -17.56
N ASN A 890 6.17 -9.71 -16.82
CA ASN A 890 5.04 -9.12 -16.12
C ASN A 890 5.48 -8.76 -14.69
N MET A 891 5.15 -7.56 -14.26
CA MET A 891 5.46 -7.01 -12.95
C MET A 891 4.19 -6.49 -12.29
N TYR A 892 4.15 -6.55 -10.97
CA TYR A 892 3.00 -6.13 -10.18
C TYR A 892 3.42 -5.50 -8.86
N ALA A 893 2.69 -4.46 -8.48
CA ALA A 893 2.79 -3.80 -7.20
C ALA A 893 1.41 -3.33 -6.75
N ARG A 894 1.30 -3.05 -5.46
CA ARG A 894 0.09 -2.48 -4.86
C ARG A 894 0.47 -1.29 -4.00
N SER A 895 -0.35 -0.23 -4.06
CA SER A 895 -0.16 0.93 -3.20
C SER A 895 -0.58 0.64 -1.76
N LEU A 896 -0.08 1.43 -0.80
CA LEU A 896 -0.53 1.44 0.60
C LEU A 896 -2.04 1.68 0.77
N PHE A 897 -2.71 2.13 -0.29
CA PHE A 897 -4.13 2.46 -0.34
C PHE A 897 -4.98 1.37 -1.02
N GLY A 898 -4.38 0.22 -1.35
CA GLY A 898 -5.08 -0.89 -2.00
C GLY A 898 -5.25 -0.74 -3.52
N GLU A 899 -4.58 0.24 -4.15
CA GLU A 899 -4.63 0.42 -5.61
C GLU A 899 -3.61 -0.48 -6.31
N ASP A 900 -4.03 -1.15 -7.37
CA ASP A 900 -3.23 -2.10 -8.12
C ASP A 900 -2.45 -1.41 -9.27
N ALA A 901 -1.16 -1.73 -9.40
CA ALA A 901 -0.30 -1.26 -10.48
C ALA A 901 0.31 -2.46 -11.21
N LEU A 902 0.02 -2.57 -12.50
CA LEU A 902 0.49 -3.64 -13.38
C LEU A 902 1.51 -3.07 -14.36
N ALA A 903 2.57 -3.81 -14.66
CA ALA A 903 3.49 -3.44 -15.73
C ALA A 903 3.90 -4.66 -16.55
N ASN A 904 4.06 -4.47 -17.86
CA ASN A 904 4.64 -5.43 -18.78
C ASN A 904 5.87 -4.79 -19.42
N LEU A 905 7.03 -5.37 -19.18
CA LEU A 905 8.29 -5.02 -19.81
C LEU A 905 8.46 -5.89 -21.05
N SER A 906 8.74 -5.28 -22.22
CA SER A 906 9.11 -6.00 -23.44
C SER A 906 10.32 -5.33 -24.08
N VAL A 907 11.47 -5.98 -24.03
CA VAL A 907 12.77 -5.44 -24.49
C VAL A 907 13.54 -6.44 -25.34
N GLU A 908 14.29 -5.93 -26.30
CA GLU A 908 15.12 -6.68 -27.24
C GLU A 908 16.53 -6.10 -27.31
N ARG A 909 17.51 -6.95 -27.61
CA ARG A 909 18.90 -6.55 -27.82
C ARG A 909 19.12 -6.25 -29.30
N THR A 910 19.59 -5.05 -29.61
CA THR A 910 19.94 -4.66 -30.98
C THR A 910 21.32 -5.22 -31.39
N PRO A 911 21.61 -5.33 -32.70
CA PRO A 911 22.92 -5.73 -33.20
C PRO A 911 24.09 -4.83 -32.74
N ASN A 912 23.78 -3.59 -32.35
CA ASN A 912 24.76 -2.62 -31.85
C ASN A 912 25.07 -2.79 -30.35
N GLY A 913 24.44 -3.77 -29.69
CA GLY A 913 24.65 -4.07 -28.27
C GLY A 913 23.83 -3.21 -27.31
N THR A 914 22.92 -2.36 -27.80
CA THR A 914 21.99 -1.57 -26.98
C THR A 914 20.64 -2.28 -26.85
N ILE A 915 19.91 -2.02 -25.77
CA ILE A 915 18.56 -2.57 -25.54
C ILE A 915 17.51 -1.57 -26.03
N THR A 916 16.60 -2.04 -26.89
CA THR A 916 15.43 -1.30 -27.35
C THR A 916 14.14 -1.98 -26.92
N GLY A 917 13.07 -1.24 -26.67
CA GLY A 917 11.80 -1.86 -26.28
C GLY A 917 10.78 -0.88 -25.73
N HIS A 918 9.82 -1.41 -24.98
CA HIS A 918 8.82 -0.60 -24.30
C HIS A 918 8.34 -1.25 -22.99
N VAL A 919 8.01 -0.41 -22.02
CA VAL A 919 7.32 -0.78 -20.78
C VAL A 919 5.89 -0.26 -20.86
N ARG A 920 4.90 -1.15 -20.74
CA ARG A 920 3.48 -0.79 -20.64
C ARG A 920 3.05 -0.89 -19.20
N ILE A 921 2.49 0.18 -18.66
CA ILE A 921 2.03 0.26 -17.27
C ILE A 921 0.54 0.49 -17.31
N ARG A 922 -0.23 -0.27 -16.53
CA ARG A 922 -1.68 -0.12 -16.38
C ARG A 922 -2.06 -0.01 -14.91
N SER A 923 -2.99 0.88 -14.61
CA SER A 923 -3.56 1.04 -13.26
C SER A 923 -5.01 1.52 -13.36
N LYS A 924 -5.74 1.49 -12.24
CA LYS A 924 -7.07 2.08 -12.12
C LYS A 924 -7.02 3.60 -12.11
N THR A 925 -5.95 4.18 -11.57
CA THR A 925 -5.75 5.64 -11.48
C THR A 925 -4.70 6.13 -12.47
N GLN A 926 -5.01 7.26 -13.12
CA GLN A 926 -4.12 7.88 -14.11
C GLN A 926 -2.78 8.31 -13.48
N GLY A 927 -2.83 8.87 -12.26
CA GLY A 927 -1.66 9.33 -11.51
C GLY A 927 -0.59 8.26 -11.32
N ILE A 928 -0.99 7.04 -10.93
CA ILE A 928 -0.06 5.90 -10.76
C ILE A 928 0.60 5.52 -12.09
N ALA A 929 -0.20 5.39 -13.16
CA ALA A 929 0.31 4.95 -14.46
C ALA A 929 1.31 5.95 -15.06
N LEU A 930 1.04 7.26 -14.94
CA LEU A 930 1.92 8.32 -15.42
C LEU A 930 3.19 8.43 -14.58
N SER A 931 3.07 8.52 -13.26
CA SER A 931 4.19 8.73 -12.34
C SER A 931 5.21 7.58 -12.38
N LEU A 932 4.72 6.33 -12.43
CA LEU A 932 5.61 5.17 -12.62
C LEU A 932 6.35 5.23 -13.96
N GLY A 933 5.69 5.71 -15.02
CA GLY A 933 6.34 5.84 -16.33
C GLY A 933 7.39 6.95 -16.38
N ASP A 934 7.12 8.09 -15.73
CA ASP A 934 8.10 9.16 -15.58
C ASP A 934 9.32 8.70 -14.78
N LYS A 935 9.12 7.90 -13.72
CA LYS A 935 10.22 7.33 -12.94
C LYS A 935 11.09 6.39 -13.76
N ILE A 936 10.50 5.53 -14.59
CA ILE A 936 11.26 4.67 -15.51
C ILE A 936 12.04 5.53 -16.52
N THR A 937 11.43 6.59 -17.05
CA THR A 937 12.09 7.54 -17.96
C THR A 937 13.27 8.26 -17.30
N MET A 938 13.12 8.69 -16.05
CA MET A 938 14.22 9.27 -15.27
C MET A 938 15.33 8.24 -14.98
N ALA A 939 14.95 7.01 -14.64
CA ALA A 939 15.88 5.92 -14.40
C ALA A 939 16.70 5.53 -15.64
N GLN A 940 16.18 5.79 -16.85
CA GLN A 940 16.92 5.65 -18.10
C GLN A 940 17.94 6.78 -18.31
N LYS A 941 17.60 8.03 -17.98
CA LYS A 941 18.46 9.21 -18.18
C LYS A 941 19.70 9.24 -17.26
N ASN A 942 19.60 8.66 -16.05
CA ASN A 942 20.69 8.67 -15.06
C ASN A 942 21.99 7.98 -15.50
N ASN A 943 21.99 7.22 -16.60
CA ASN A 943 23.19 6.57 -17.14
C ASN A 943 23.88 7.35 -18.28
N ASN A 944 23.30 8.42 -18.81
CA ASN A 944 23.80 9.06 -20.05
C ASN A 944 24.01 10.59 -19.99
N ALA A 945 23.90 11.23 -18.83
CA ALA A 945 24.32 12.63 -18.70
C ALA A 945 25.85 12.69 -18.52
N PRO A 946 26.60 13.51 -19.30
CA PRO A 946 28.02 13.73 -19.03
C PRO A 946 28.19 14.19 -17.58
N LEU A 947 29.23 13.71 -16.90
CA LEU A 947 29.43 14.01 -15.48
C LEU A 947 29.83 15.48 -15.34
N THR A 948 28.85 16.38 -15.28
CA THR A 948 29.11 17.81 -15.10
C THR A 948 29.84 18.05 -13.80
N THR A 949 30.66 19.11 -13.73
CA THR A 949 31.37 19.48 -12.49
C THR A 949 30.41 19.70 -11.31
N LEU A 950 29.17 20.12 -11.58
CA LEU A 950 28.13 20.23 -10.57
C LEU A 950 27.71 18.84 -10.06
N ALA A 951 27.42 17.89 -10.96
CA ALA A 951 27.09 16.52 -10.59
C ALA A 951 28.24 15.82 -9.85
N LEU A 952 29.49 16.15 -10.22
CA LEU A 952 30.69 15.66 -9.54
C LEU A 952 30.75 16.15 -8.09
N GLN A 953 30.52 17.45 -7.85
CA GLN A 953 30.45 17.99 -6.49
C GLN A 953 29.33 17.35 -5.67
N GLU A 954 28.15 17.12 -6.26
CA GLU A 954 27.04 16.46 -5.59
C GLU A 954 27.35 15.00 -5.21
N ARG A 955 27.99 14.24 -6.11
CA ARG A 955 28.39 12.85 -5.82
C ARG A 955 29.47 12.78 -4.75
N ILE A 956 30.50 13.63 -4.82
CA ILE A 956 31.52 13.68 -3.76
C ILE A 956 30.92 14.07 -2.43
N HIS A 957 29.98 15.04 -2.42
CA HIS A 957 29.26 15.43 -1.22
C HIS A 957 28.51 14.26 -0.59
N GLN A 958 27.80 13.45 -1.41
CA GLN A 958 27.12 12.23 -0.92
C GLN A 958 28.11 11.21 -0.36
N LEU A 959 29.24 10.98 -1.03
CA LEU A 959 30.28 10.07 -0.54
C LEU A 959 30.92 10.56 0.77
N GLN A 960 31.22 11.85 0.88
CA GLN A 960 31.73 12.47 2.11
C GLN A 960 30.71 12.35 3.25
N LEU A 961 29.41 12.51 3.00
CA LEU A 961 28.36 12.29 4.00
C LEU A 961 28.34 10.85 4.52
N VAL A 962 28.50 9.86 3.64
CA VAL A 962 28.57 8.45 4.02
C VAL A 962 29.84 8.17 4.82
N GLN A 963 31.00 8.60 4.32
CA GLN A 963 32.30 8.33 4.92
C GLN A 963 32.54 9.09 6.25
N ARG A 964 31.86 10.24 6.46
CA ARG A 964 31.90 10.99 7.72
C ARG A 964 31.48 10.15 8.92
N LYS A 965 30.58 9.18 8.73
CA LYS A 965 30.12 8.25 9.77
C LYS A 965 31.20 7.28 10.25
N LEU A 966 32.19 6.99 9.41
CA LEU A 966 33.31 6.10 9.71
C LEU A 966 34.56 6.86 10.22
N ALA A 967 34.44 8.17 10.45
CA ALA A 967 35.53 9.08 10.84
C ALA A 967 36.74 9.11 9.88
N ALA A 968 36.60 8.58 8.65
CA ALA A 968 37.70 8.35 7.71
C ALA A 968 37.74 9.27 6.48
N HIS A 969 36.82 10.25 6.37
CA HIS A 969 36.72 11.13 5.20
C HIS A 969 37.77 12.26 5.20
N LYS A 970 38.21 12.67 4.00
CA LYS A 970 39.18 13.75 3.77
C LYS A 970 38.50 15.01 3.22
N ASP A 971 39.06 16.17 3.55
CA ASP A 971 38.72 17.44 2.92
C ASP A 971 39.36 17.49 1.52
N ILE A 972 38.62 17.94 0.50
CA ILE A 972 39.08 17.94 -0.89
C ILE A 972 39.04 19.37 -1.43
N LEU A 973 40.10 19.81 -2.11
CA LEU A 973 40.12 21.06 -2.86
C LEU A 973 40.26 20.74 -4.35
N LEU A 974 39.21 21.01 -5.13
CA LEU A 974 39.27 20.93 -6.58
C LEU A 974 39.68 22.29 -7.14
N LEU A 975 40.71 22.33 -7.98
CA LEU A 975 41.10 23.52 -8.75
C LEU A 975 41.00 23.19 -10.24
N LEU A 976 40.16 23.92 -10.97
CA LEU A 976 39.90 23.64 -12.37
C LEU A 976 39.55 24.89 -13.16
N GLN A 977 39.48 24.72 -14.48
CA GLN A 977 38.94 25.71 -15.42
C GLN A 977 37.65 25.17 -16.04
N HIS A 978 36.73 26.06 -16.38
CA HIS A 978 35.49 25.70 -17.07
C HIS A 978 35.54 26.09 -18.54
N ARG A 979 34.76 25.40 -19.39
CA ARG A 979 34.32 26.00 -20.66
C ARG A 979 33.41 27.20 -20.34
N PRO A 980 33.27 28.18 -21.25
CA PRO A 980 32.43 29.35 -21.01
C PRO A 980 31.04 28.93 -20.51
N VAL A 981 30.71 29.29 -19.26
CA VAL A 981 29.45 28.92 -18.61
C VAL A 981 28.96 30.06 -17.73
N TYR A 982 27.69 30.40 -17.87
CA TYR A 982 26.98 31.28 -16.94
C TYR A 982 26.25 30.45 -15.90
N THR A 983 26.42 30.83 -14.63
CA THR A 983 25.72 30.18 -13.52
C THR A 983 24.80 31.16 -12.82
N SER A 984 23.52 30.81 -12.69
CA SER A 984 22.59 31.53 -11.80
C SER A 984 22.70 30.98 -10.39
N GLY A 985 22.65 31.86 -9.38
CA GLY A 985 22.64 31.50 -7.97
C GLY A 985 21.24 31.64 -7.36
N ARG A 986 21.11 31.31 -6.06
CA ARG A 986 19.82 31.23 -5.36
C ARG A 986 19.00 32.53 -5.28
N ARG A 987 19.59 33.70 -5.53
CA ARG A 987 18.95 35.01 -5.33
C ARG A 987 18.22 35.56 -6.57
N GLN A 988 18.15 34.80 -7.66
CA GLN A 988 17.60 35.24 -8.95
C GLN A 988 16.19 34.66 -9.20
N SER A 989 15.24 35.48 -9.68
CA SER A 989 13.85 35.08 -9.93
C SER A 989 13.67 34.31 -11.25
N GLU A 990 12.84 33.26 -11.27
CA GLU A 990 12.71 32.32 -12.38
C GLU A 990 12.31 32.98 -13.72
N GLU A 991 11.36 33.93 -13.73
CA GLU A 991 10.90 34.62 -14.94
C GLU A 991 12.01 35.41 -15.66
N SER A 992 12.97 35.98 -14.93
CA SER A 992 14.08 36.74 -15.53
C SER A 992 15.16 35.85 -16.18
N THR A 993 15.16 34.55 -15.86
CA THR A 993 16.24 33.62 -16.19
C THR A 993 16.06 32.94 -17.54
N HIS A 994 14.82 32.83 -18.04
CA HIS A 994 14.53 32.07 -19.26
C HIS A 994 15.07 32.77 -20.52
N ASP A 995 14.74 34.06 -20.70
CA ASP A 995 15.17 34.84 -21.86
C ASP A 995 16.70 35.02 -21.87
N GLU A 996 17.28 35.27 -20.69
CA GLU A 996 18.71 35.45 -20.53
C GLU A 996 19.50 34.14 -20.77
N ARG A 997 18.95 32.99 -20.35
CA ARG A 997 19.49 31.67 -20.68
C ARG A 997 19.56 31.48 -22.20
N VAL A 998 18.47 31.75 -22.91
CA VAL A 998 18.42 31.58 -24.37
C VAL A 998 19.44 32.50 -25.06
N ARG A 999 19.53 33.76 -24.62
CA ARG A 999 20.48 34.74 -25.16
C ARG A 999 21.93 34.27 -24.97
N LEU A 1000 22.32 33.94 -23.74
CA LEU A 1000 23.70 33.59 -23.40
C LEU A 1000 24.14 32.26 -24.03
N THR A 1001 23.22 31.29 -24.17
CA THR A 1001 23.50 30.02 -24.86
C THR A 1001 23.74 30.23 -26.36
N ARG A 1002 23.05 31.18 -27.01
CA ARG A 1002 23.33 31.55 -28.41
C ARG A 1002 24.71 32.19 -28.59
N MET A 1003 25.29 32.78 -27.54
CA MET A 1003 26.61 33.40 -27.59
C MET A 1003 27.76 32.38 -27.45
N GLY A 1004 27.44 31.08 -27.32
CA GLY A 1004 28.41 29.99 -27.22
C GLY A 1004 28.81 29.60 -25.80
N ALA A 1005 28.09 30.07 -24.76
CA ALA A 1005 28.32 29.70 -23.37
C ALA A 1005 27.22 28.78 -22.82
N ASP A 1006 27.60 27.78 -22.02
CA ASP A 1006 26.63 26.96 -21.30
C ASP A 1006 25.88 27.78 -20.24
N PHE A 1007 24.67 27.35 -19.86
CA PHE A 1007 23.92 27.98 -18.77
C PHE A 1007 23.49 26.94 -17.73
N VAL A 1008 23.90 27.12 -16.47
CA VAL A 1008 23.61 26.18 -15.39
C VAL A 1008 22.98 26.90 -14.20
N ALA A 1009 21.78 26.47 -13.80
CA ALA A 1009 21.21 26.90 -12.54
C ALA A 1009 21.94 26.19 -11.38
N SER A 1010 22.51 26.96 -10.47
CA SER A 1010 23.33 26.44 -9.38
C SER A 1010 22.77 26.81 -8.02
N SER A 1011 23.05 25.97 -7.04
CA SER A 1011 22.63 26.13 -5.65
C SER A 1011 23.55 27.05 -4.83
N ARG A 1012 24.48 27.77 -5.48
CA ARG A 1012 25.44 28.67 -4.81
C ARG A 1012 24.78 29.96 -4.35
N GLY A 1013 25.34 30.58 -3.32
CA GLY A 1013 24.96 31.94 -2.93
C GLY A 1013 25.32 32.98 -4.00
N GLY A 1014 24.50 34.04 -4.09
CA GLY A 1014 24.67 35.15 -5.04
C GLY A 1014 23.73 35.07 -6.25
N GLU A 1015 23.94 35.97 -7.20
CA GLU A 1015 23.18 36.09 -8.46
C GLU A 1015 24.02 35.57 -9.65
N LEU A 1016 23.59 35.82 -10.90
CA LEU A 1016 24.26 35.44 -12.14
C LEU A 1016 25.77 35.79 -12.15
N THR A 1017 26.62 34.86 -12.57
CA THR A 1017 28.05 35.10 -12.81
C THR A 1017 28.56 34.23 -13.95
N PHE A 1018 29.76 34.54 -14.44
CA PHE A 1018 30.47 33.76 -15.47
C PHE A 1018 31.62 32.94 -14.87
N HIS A 1019 31.84 31.76 -15.45
CA HIS A 1019 33.05 30.95 -15.30
C HIS A 1019 33.57 30.51 -16.66
N GLY A 1020 34.89 30.47 -16.83
CA GLY A 1020 35.46 30.11 -18.11
C GLY A 1020 36.99 30.01 -18.11
N PRO A 1021 37.57 29.82 -19.30
CA PRO A 1021 39.03 29.81 -19.51
C PRO A 1021 39.65 31.11 -19.05
N GLY A 1022 40.87 31.06 -18.50
CA GLY A 1022 41.51 32.24 -17.92
C GLY A 1022 41.21 32.49 -16.44
N GLN A 1023 40.32 31.69 -15.86
CA GLN A 1023 39.91 31.77 -14.46
C GLN A 1023 40.35 30.52 -13.68
N ILE A 1024 40.88 30.69 -12.47
CA ILE A 1024 41.03 29.57 -11.53
C ILE A 1024 39.74 29.49 -10.72
N VAL A 1025 39.02 28.38 -10.88
CA VAL A 1025 37.82 28.08 -10.09
C VAL A 1025 38.16 27.01 -9.06
N GLY A 1026 37.99 27.35 -7.79
CA GLY A 1026 38.28 26.48 -6.66
C GLY A 1026 37.01 26.03 -5.95
N TYR A 1027 36.86 24.72 -5.76
CA TYR A 1027 35.77 24.10 -5.00
C TYR A 1027 36.34 23.37 -3.78
N PRO A 1028 36.40 24.03 -2.60
CA PRO A 1028 36.78 23.37 -1.37
C PRO A 1028 35.57 22.62 -0.80
N LEU A 1029 35.64 21.30 -0.82
CA LEU A 1029 34.67 20.33 -0.32
C LEU A 1029 35.09 19.87 1.09
N PHE A 1030 34.90 20.77 2.05
CA PHE A 1030 35.42 20.66 3.42
C PHE A 1030 34.30 20.42 4.44
N ASP A 1031 34.62 19.68 5.52
CA ASP A 1031 33.79 19.60 6.73
C ASP A 1031 34.16 20.70 7.74
N LEU A 1032 33.30 21.71 7.84
CA LEU A 1032 33.49 22.84 8.75
C LEU A 1032 33.38 22.45 10.24
N ALA A 1033 32.81 21.29 10.55
CA ALA A 1033 32.71 20.81 11.93
C ALA A 1033 33.99 20.16 12.46
N ARG A 1034 34.96 19.84 11.58
CA ARG A 1034 36.23 19.20 11.98
C ARG A 1034 37.20 20.12 12.72
N SER A 1035 37.05 21.43 12.57
CA SER A 1035 37.84 22.40 13.33
C SER A 1035 37.38 22.45 14.78
N SER A 1036 38.29 22.70 15.72
CA SER A 1036 37.96 22.89 17.15
C SER A 1036 38.40 24.28 17.60
N PRO A 1037 37.48 25.23 17.87
CA PRO A 1037 36.02 25.10 17.75
C PRO A 1037 35.52 24.97 16.28
N PRO A 1038 34.29 24.46 16.04
CA PRO A 1038 33.72 24.35 14.70
C PRO A 1038 33.73 25.66 13.94
N MET A 1039 34.19 25.65 12.68
CA MET A 1039 34.37 26.86 11.88
C MET A 1039 33.02 27.43 11.43
N PRO A 1040 32.68 28.68 11.77
CA PRO A 1040 31.48 29.35 11.24
C PRO A 1040 31.59 29.62 9.74
N VAL A 1041 30.46 29.60 9.01
CA VAL A 1041 30.44 29.84 7.55
C VAL A 1041 31.02 31.21 7.18
N ARG A 1042 30.76 32.24 7.99
CA ARG A 1042 31.32 33.58 7.79
C ARG A 1042 32.85 33.57 7.91
N ASP A 1043 33.41 32.85 8.89
CA ASP A 1043 34.86 32.74 9.06
C ASP A 1043 35.49 32.00 7.87
N TYR A 1044 34.85 30.91 7.42
CA TYR A 1044 35.27 30.17 6.22
C TYR A 1044 35.36 31.07 4.97
N VAL A 1045 34.31 31.86 4.70
CA VAL A 1045 34.31 32.82 3.58
C VAL A 1045 35.38 33.90 3.77
N CYS A 1046 35.57 34.42 4.98
CA CYS A 1046 36.61 35.41 5.27
C CYS A 1046 38.02 34.86 5.06
N ARG A 1047 38.30 33.62 5.49
CA ARG A 1047 39.59 32.93 5.27
C ARG A 1047 39.86 32.68 3.79
N MET A 1048 38.83 32.30 3.04
CA MET A 1048 38.92 32.17 1.59
C MET A 1048 39.28 33.51 0.94
N GLN A 1049 38.58 34.59 1.29
CA GLN A 1049 38.89 35.93 0.79
C GLN A 1049 40.31 36.38 1.15
N LYS A 1050 40.75 36.17 2.40
CA LYS A 1050 42.13 36.45 2.83
C LYS A 1050 43.17 35.67 2.04
N THR A 1051 42.89 34.41 1.74
CA THR A 1051 43.78 33.57 0.91
C THR A 1051 44.01 34.20 -0.45
N LEU A 1052 42.93 34.62 -1.11
CA LEU A 1052 43.00 35.25 -2.43
C LEU A 1052 43.74 36.60 -2.38
N GLN A 1053 43.44 37.42 -1.36
CA GLN A 1053 44.14 38.70 -1.14
C GLN A 1053 45.64 38.51 -0.89
N GLN A 1054 46.00 37.53 -0.06
CA GLN A 1054 47.39 37.20 0.25
C GLN A 1054 48.12 36.70 -0.99
N HIS A 1055 47.48 35.84 -1.77
CA HIS A 1055 48.03 35.33 -3.03
C HIS A 1055 48.33 36.46 -4.01
N LEU A 1056 47.37 37.34 -4.26
CA LEU A 1056 47.52 38.48 -5.16
C LEU A 1056 48.60 39.47 -4.69
N ARG A 1057 48.68 39.74 -3.39
CA ARG A 1057 49.68 40.64 -2.82
C ARG A 1057 51.10 40.09 -2.94
N GLU A 1058 51.30 38.82 -2.57
CA GLU A 1058 52.63 38.24 -2.49
C GLU A 1058 53.17 37.74 -3.83
N ALA A 1059 52.30 37.25 -4.72
CA ALA A 1059 52.73 36.79 -6.05
C ALA A 1059 52.86 37.95 -7.05
N HIS A 1060 51.99 38.96 -6.97
CA HIS A 1060 51.85 40.00 -8.00
C HIS A 1060 52.01 41.43 -7.50
N GLY A 1061 52.21 41.65 -6.19
CA GLY A 1061 52.29 43.00 -5.62
C GLY A 1061 50.96 43.76 -5.62
N ILE A 1062 49.84 43.08 -5.83
CA ILE A 1062 48.52 43.70 -5.97
C ILE A 1062 47.96 44.04 -4.59
N THR A 1063 47.64 45.32 -4.37
CA THR A 1063 46.95 45.78 -3.16
C THR A 1063 45.44 45.80 -3.41
N HIS A 1064 44.67 45.15 -2.54
CA HIS A 1064 43.21 45.10 -2.66
C HIS A 1064 42.54 46.31 -2.00
N ALA A 1065 41.35 46.68 -2.48
CA ALA A 1065 40.48 47.68 -1.86
C ALA A 1065 39.44 47.01 -0.94
N PRO A 1066 39.09 47.63 0.20
CA PRO A 1066 37.99 47.18 1.04
C PRO A 1066 36.64 47.40 0.33
N SER A 1067 35.72 46.45 0.47
CA SER A 1067 34.38 46.50 -0.11
C SER A 1067 33.37 45.87 0.84
N GLU A 1068 32.12 46.34 0.80
CA GLU A 1068 30.99 45.73 1.54
C GLU A 1068 30.49 44.44 0.88
N HIS A 1069 30.87 44.21 -0.39
CA HIS A 1069 30.46 43.03 -1.15
C HIS A 1069 31.49 41.89 -1.05
N THR A 1070 31.01 40.64 -1.09
CA THR A 1070 31.87 39.45 -1.02
C THR A 1070 32.71 39.27 -2.29
N GLY A 1071 34.03 39.17 -2.12
CA GLY A 1071 35.01 38.98 -3.19
C GLY A 1071 36.29 39.76 -2.94
N VAL A 1072 37.15 39.86 -3.96
CA VAL A 1072 38.37 40.69 -3.90
C VAL A 1072 38.26 41.76 -4.97
N PHE A 1073 38.53 43.00 -4.55
CA PHE A 1073 38.43 44.21 -5.37
C PHE A 1073 39.79 44.87 -5.48
N LEU A 1074 40.10 45.42 -6.66
CA LEU A 1074 41.34 46.15 -6.94
C LEU A 1074 41.19 47.64 -6.58
N ASP A 1075 40.01 48.18 -6.86
CA ASP A 1075 39.56 49.53 -6.50
C ASP A 1075 38.05 49.51 -6.18
N GLY A 1076 37.40 50.68 -6.07
CA GLY A 1076 35.96 50.76 -5.76
C GLY A 1076 35.04 50.12 -6.81
N ASN A 1077 35.51 49.96 -8.06
CA ASN A 1077 34.66 49.57 -9.19
C ASN A 1077 35.18 48.32 -9.92
N THR A 1078 36.30 47.71 -9.51
CA THR A 1078 36.94 46.60 -10.22
C THR A 1078 37.09 45.37 -9.34
N LYS A 1079 36.40 44.28 -9.69
CA LYS A 1079 36.40 43.01 -8.95
C LYS A 1079 37.24 41.95 -9.68
N ILE A 1080 38.21 41.35 -8.99
CA ILE A 1080 39.11 40.33 -9.55
C ILE A 1080 38.73 38.90 -9.14
N ALA A 1081 38.06 38.74 -7.99
CA ALA A 1081 37.66 37.43 -7.51
C ALA A 1081 36.25 37.43 -6.91
N SER A 1082 35.51 36.37 -7.18
CA SER A 1082 34.16 36.12 -6.67
C SER A 1082 34.14 34.89 -5.76
N ILE A 1083 33.33 34.94 -4.72
CA ILE A 1083 33.15 33.83 -3.77
C ILE A 1083 31.66 33.55 -3.64
N GLY A 1084 31.27 32.32 -3.89
CA GLY A 1084 29.91 31.82 -3.76
C GLY A 1084 29.95 30.37 -3.29
N VAL A 1085 29.50 30.14 -2.06
CA VAL A 1085 29.52 28.83 -1.41
C VAL A 1085 28.11 28.35 -1.11
N GLN A 1086 27.97 27.03 -0.96
CA GLN A 1086 26.81 26.38 -0.37
C GLN A 1086 27.29 25.50 0.78
N VAL A 1087 26.52 25.47 1.88
CA VAL A 1087 26.81 24.59 3.02
C VAL A 1087 25.59 23.73 3.29
N ARG A 1088 25.74 22.41 3.21
CA ARG A 1088 24.73 21.41 3.58
C ARG A 1088 25.35 20.45 4.59
N HIS A 1089 24.66 20.19 5.70
CA HIS A 1089 25.15 19.30 6.77
C HIS A 1089 26.58 19.61 7.26
N ARG A 1090 27.00 20.88 7.26
CA ARG A 1090 28.39 21.36 7.55
C ARG A 1090 29.46 21.00 6.51
N LEU A 1091 29.11 20.31 5.44
CA LEU A 1091 29.97 20.10 4.28
C LEU A 1091 29.76 21.23 3.26
N THR A 1092 30.85 21.68 2.67
CA THR A 1092 30.86 22.78 1.70
C THR A 1092 30.81 22.25 0.27
N THR A 1093 30.08 22.95 -0.60
CA THR A 1093 30.11 22.82 -2.07
C THR A 1093 30.19 24.21 -2.67
N HIS A 1094 30.60 24.31 -3.95
CA HIS A 1094 31.01 25.58 -4.58
C HIS A 1094 32.20 26.23 -3.86
N GLY A 1095 32.58 27.45 -4.24
CA GLY A 1095 33.81 28.06 -3.71
C GLY A 1095 34.12 29.43 -4.29
N PHE A 1096 35.32 29.57 -4.86
CA PHE A 1096 35.82 30.84 -5.37
C PHE A 1096 36.19 30.76 -6.84
N ALA A 1097 36.27 31.92 -7.47
CA ALA A 1097 36.73 32.08 -8.84
C ALA A 1097 37.61 33.33 -8.94
N VAL A 1098 38.84 33.19 -9.43
CA VAL A 1098 39.81 34.29 -9.59
C VAL A 1098 40.19 34.43 -11.05
N ASN A 1099 40.06 35.65 -11.58
CA ASN A 1099 40.43 35.95 -12.96
C ASN A 1099 41.95 36.17 -13.06
N ILE A 1100 42.64 35.29 -13.78
CA ILE A 1100 44.10 35.35 -13.96
C ILE A 1100 44.43 36.07 -15.27
N THR A 1101 43.88 35.60 -16.39
CA THR A 1101 44.12 36.19 -17.72
C THR A 1101 42.97 37.11 -18.14
N ASN A 1102 43.13 37.80 -19.28
CA ASN A 1102 42.12 38.70 -19.84
C ASN A 1102 40.95 37.98 -20.55
N GLU A 1103 41.04 36.68 -20.79
CA GLU A 1103 40.02 35.91 -21.53
C GLU A 1103 38.60 35.99 -20.94
N PRO A 1104 38.39 35.95 -19.60
CA PRO A 1104 37.05 36.03 -19.02
C PRO A 1104 36.36 37.38 -19.21
N LEU A 1105 37.10 38.46 -19.44
CA LEU A 1105 36.58 39.84 -19.34
C LEU A 1105 35.47 40.11 -20.37
N ALA A 1106 35.66 39.69 -21.63
CA ALA A 1106 34.67 39.87 -22.69
C ALA A 1106 33.35 39.13 -22.42
N TRP A 1107 33.38 38.04 -21.64
CA TRP A 1107 32.20 37.29 -21.20
C TRP A 1107 31.51 37.95 -20.01
N PHE A 1108 32.27 38.57 -19.10
CA PHE A 1108 31.72 39.38 -18.02
C PHE A 1108 31.01 40.64 -18.53
N ASP A 1109 31.49 41.26 -19.62
CA ASP A 1109 30.85 42.44 -20.22
C ASP A 1109 29.43 42.18 -20.76
N GLN A 1110 29.02 40.91 -20.88
CA GLN A 1110 27.70 40.52 -21.39
C GLN A 1110 26.61 40.47 -20.31
N VAL A 1111 26.98 40.52 -19.02
CA VAL A 1111 26.05 40.31 -17.91
C VAL A 1111 26.36 41.25 -16.74
N VAL A 1112 25.35 41.59 -15.94
CA VAL A 1112 25.58 42.23 -14.64
C VAL A 1112 25.96 41.16 -13.63
N ALA A 1113 27.27 40.90 -13.49
CA ALA A 1113 27.76 39.85 -12.61
C ALA A 1113 27.54 40.20 -11.12
N CYS A 1114 27.06 39.23 -10.35
CA CYS A 1114 26.78 39.37 -8.92
C CYS A 1114 25.77 40.48 -8.55
N GLY A 1115 24.99 41.00 -9.50
CA GLY A 1115 24.00 42.07 -9.24
C GLY A 1115 24.61 43.47 -9.07
N LEU A 1116 25.90 43.65 -9.40
CA LEU A 1116 26.64 44.90 -9.18
C LEU A 1116 26.81 45.68 -10.49
N ALA A 1117 25.84 46.54 -10.83
CA ALA A 1117 25.85 47.29 -12.10
C ALA A 1117 27.04 48.26 -12.26
N ASP A 1118 27.56 48.81 -11.16
CA ASP A 1118 28.66 49.78 -11.16
C ASP A 1118 30.06 49.12 -11.05
N VAL A 1119 30.13 47.79 -11.07
CA VAL A 1119 31.38 47.02 -10.87
C VAL A 1119 31.74 46.24 -12.13
N ARG A 1120 32.98 46.39 -12.60
CA ARG A 1120 33.55 45.64 -13.72
C ARG A 1120 34.44 44.50 -13.24
N ALA A 1121 34.52 43.45 -14.04
CA ALA A 1121 35.49 42.38 -13.80
C ALA A 1121 36.90 42.87 -14.18
N GLY A 1122 37.89 42.53 -13.35
CA GLY A 1122 39.32 42.68 -13.64
C GLY A 1122 40.04 41.33 -13.62
N SER A 1123 41.29 41.31 -14.03
CA SER A 1123 42.17 40.13 -14.02
C SER A 1123 43.57 40.48 -13.51
N VAL A 1124 44.37 39.49 -13.15
CA VAL A 1124 45.79 39.71 -12.77
C VAL A 1124 46.58 40.29 -13.94
N GLU A 1125 46.40 39.74 -15.15
CA GLU A 1125 47.08 40.17 -16.37
C GLU A 1125 46.75 41.62 -16.76
N SER A 1126 45.48 42.02 -16.70
CA SER A 1126 45.07 43.40 -17.00
C SER A 1126 45.64 44.41 -16.00
N TRP A 1127 45.73 44.03 -14.72
CA TRP A 1127 46.21 44.93 -13.67
C TRP A 1127 47.73 45.07 -13.61
N THR A 1128 48.46 43.98 -13.86
CA THR A 1128 49.94 43.96 -13.82
C THR A 1128 50.57 44.35 -15.16
N GLY A 1129 49.79 44.32 -16.26
CA GLY A 1129 50.27 44.55 -17.62
C GLY A 1129 51.23 43.48 -18.14
N SER A 1130 51.32 42.33 -17.44
CA SER A 1130 52.24 41.23 -17.74
C SER A 1130 51.46 39.96 -18.01
N LYS A 1131 51.88 39.16 -19.00
CA LYS A 1131 51.27 37.84 -19.27
C LYS A 1131 51.50 36.90 -18.08
N VAL A 1132 50.43 36.29 -17.58
CA VAL A 1132 50.46 35.36 -16.45
C VAL A 1132 49.98 33.99 -16.90
N ASP A 1133 50.68 32.93 -16.50
CA ASP A 1133 50.26 31.54 -16.73
C ASP A 1133 49.44 31.01 -15.56
N ILE A 1134 48.26 30.47 -15.85
CA ILE A 1134 47.31 29.91 -14.87
C ILE A 1134 47.95 28.76 -14.09
N HIS A 1135 48.72 27.89 -14.76
CA HIS A 1135 49.30 26.71 -14.11
C HIS A 1135 50.39 27.10 -13.10
N ALA A 1136 51.12 28.19 -13.35
CA ALA A 1136 52.14 28.71 -12.43
C ALA A 1136 51.55 29.28 -11.13
N GLU A 1137 50.29 29.71 -11.14
CA GLU A 1137 49.60 30.28 -9.97
C GLU A 1137 49.14 29.23 -8.95
N ILE A 1138 48.86 28.00 -9.41
CA ILE A 1138 48.25 26.93 -8.61
C ILE A 1138 49.08 26.58 -7.35
N PRO A 1139 50.40 26.33 -7.43
CA PRO A 1139 51.17 25.92 -6.25
C PRO A 1139 51.19 27.00 -5.14
N GLY A 1140 51.32 28.27 -5.54
CA GLY A 1140 51.31 29.39 -4.59
C GLY A 1140 49.95 29.57 -3.92
N LEU A 1141 48.87 29.38 -4.68
CA LEU A 1141 47.51 29.47 -4.18
C LEU A 1141 47.18 28.31 -3.21
N VAL A 1142 47.53 27.07 -3.56
CA VAL A 1142 47.32 25.89 -2.70
C VAL A 1142 48.04 26.05 -1.37
N LYS A 1143 49.31 26.49 -1.39
CA LYS A 1143 50.10 26.71 -0.16
C LYS A 1143 49.40 27.69 0.78
N ARG A 1144 49.03 28.87 0.28
CA ARG A 1144 48.36 29.92 1.08
C ARG A 1144 46.96 29.50 1.52
N PHE A 1145 46.27 28.70 0.72
CA PHE A 1145 44.96 28.17 1.06
C PHE A 1145 45.06 27.20 2.23
N GLY A 1146 46.03 26.28 2.21
CA GLY A 1146 46.31 25.35 3.32
C GLY A 1146 46.66 26.09 4.62
N GLU A 1147 47.53 27.10 4.53
CA GLU A 1147 47.94 27.95 5.68
C GLU A 1147 46.75 28.68 6.31
N ASN A 1148 45.89 29.35 5.51
CA ASN A 1148 44.76 30.12 6.04
C ASN A 1148 43.58 29.25 6.52
N MET A 1149 43.44 28.04 5.98
CA MET A 1149 42.38 27.10 6.35
C MET A 1149 42.78 26.11 7.46
N ASP A 1150 44.02 26.19 7.96
CA ASP A 1150 44.58 25.24 8.92
C ASP A 1150 44.45 23.78 8.41
N ARG A 1151 44.89 23.53 7.16
CA ARG A 1151 44.86 22.20 6.51
C ARG A 1151 46.18 21.90 5.81
N ASP A 1152 46.71 20.70 6.06
CA ASP A 1152 47.83 20.16 5.28
C ASP A 1152 47.29 19.62 3.94
N LEU A 1153 47.47 20.39 2.87
CA LEU A 1153 47.00 20.02 1.53
C LEU A 1153 48.08 19.23 0.80
N GLN A 1154 47.72 18.01 0.39
CA GLN A 1154 48.59 17.12 -0.39
C GLN A 1154 47.94 16.79 -1.74
N PRO A 1155 48.73 16.60 -2.81
CA PRO A 1155 48.21 16.10 -4.08
C PRO A 1155 47.49 14.76 -3.91
N MET A 1156 46.30 14.64 -4.49
CA MET A 1156 45.48 13.43 -4.40
C MET A 1156 45.99 12.34 -5.34
N ASP A 1157 46.17 11.12 -4.83
CA ASP A 1157 46.52 9.93 -5.61
C ASP A 1157 45.24 9.19 -6.03
N LEU A 1158 44.83 9.37 -7.29
CA LEU A 1158 43.54 8.85 -7.80
C LEU A 1158 43.44 7.31 -7.76
N ASP A 1159 44.55 6.58 -7.69
CA ASP A 1159 44.55 5.11 -7.59
C ASP A 1159 44.15 4.60 -6.21
N LYS A 1160 44.33 5.43 -5.17
CA LYS A 1160 44.10 5.03 -3.76
C LYS A 1160 42.77 5.51 -3.18
N GLU A 1161 42.06 6.39 -3.87
CA GLU A 1161 40.82 7.03 -3.35
C GLU A 1161 39.52 6.33 -3.81
N GLY A 1162 39.61 5.10 -4.34
CA GLY A 1162 38.47 4.26 -4.69
C GLY A 1162 37.47 4.95 -5.63
N GLU A 1163 36.20 5.01 -5.21
CA GLU A 1163 35.09 5.58 -5.98
C GLU A 1163 35.27 7.08 -6.29
N ILE A 1164 35.87 7.86 -5.37
CA ILE A 1164 36.17 9.28 -5.62
C ILE A 1164 37.21 9.42 -6.74
N GLY A 1165 38.22 8.55 -6.75
CA GLY A 1165 39.24 8.52 -7.80
C GLY A 1165 38.67 8.17 -9.18
N GLU A 1166 37.72 7.24 -9.24
CA GLU A 1166 37.01 6.89 -10.49
C GLU A 1166 36.16 8.04 -11.02
N LEU A 1167 35.45 8.75 -10.13
CA LEU A 1167 34.66 9.93 -10.50
C LEU A 1167 35.52 11.06 -11.06
N MET A 1168 36.68 11.32 -10.46
CA MET A 1168 37.65 12.31 -10.99
C MET A 1168 38.12 11.94 -12.40
N ARG A 1169 38.51 10.68 -12.62
CA ARG A 1169 38.94 10.22 -13.96
C ARG A 1169 37.83 10.28 -14.99
N ALA A 1170 36.59 10.01 -14.59
CA ALA A 1170 35.44 10.14 -15.47
C ALA A 1170 35.26 11.61 -15.91
N ALA A 1171 35.33 12.55 -14.96
CA ALA A 1171 35.25 13.98 -15.26
C ALA A 1171 36.41 14.45 -16.16
N GLU A 1172 37.64 13.99 -15.94
CA GLU A 1172 38.80 14.30 -16.79
C GLU A 1172 38.63 13.77 -18.22
N ARG A 1173 38.16 12.52 -18.37
CA ARG A 1173 37.88 11.94 -19.69
C ARG A 1173 36.79 12.69 -20.43
N ASP A 1174 35.74 13.11 -19.74
CA ASP A 1174 34.64 13.85 -20.34
C ASP A 1174 35.09 15.27 -20.74
N ALA A 1175 35.93 15.92 -19.92
CA ALA A 1175 36.54 17.20 -20.26
C ALA A 1175 37.43 17.11 -21.51
N LEU A 1176 38.25 16.06 -21.63
CA LEU A 1176 39.08 15.81 -22.82
C LEU A 1176 38.23 15.56 -24.08
N LYS A 1177 37.08 14.89 -23.95
CA LYS A 1177 36.15 14.65 -25.06
C LYS A 1177 35.42 15.90 -25.52
N ALA A 1178 35.18 16.87 -24.64
CA ALA A 1178 34.38 18.07 -24.93
C ALA A 1178 35.01 19.02 -25.97
N GLY A 1179 36.31 18.88 -26.26
CA GLY A 1179 37.00 19.62 -27.32
C GLY A 1179 37.22 21.12 -27.01
N PRO A 1180 37.68 21.91 -28.00
CA PRO A 1180 37.98 23.33 -27.82
C PRO A 1180 36.72 24.17 -27.54
N TRP A 1181 36.90 25.38 -27.02
CA TRP A 1181 35.84 26.33 -26.67
C TRP A 1181 35.98 27.64 -27.45
N PRO A 1182 34.90 28.44 -27.58
CA PRO A 1182 34.98 29.75 -28.22
C PRO A 1182 35.85 30.72 -27.40
N PRO A 1183 36.77 31.47 -28.02
CA PRO A 1183 37.65 32.41 -27.32
C PRO A 1183 36.95 33.71 -26.88
N SER A 1184 35.81 34.06 -27.49
CA SER A 1184 35.03 35.25 -27.19
C SER A 1184 33.53 35.01 -27.47
N PRO A 1185 32.61 35.76 -26.86
CA PRO A 1185 31.19 35.66 -27.18
C PRO A 1185 30.93 36.01 -28.66
N SER A 1186 30.15 35.20 -29.38
CA SER A 1186 29.77 35.48 -30.77
C SER A 1186 28.30 35.15 -31.01
N GLU A 1187 27.54 36.07 -31.62
CA GLU A 1187 26.10 35.88 -31.91
C GLU A 1187 25.82 34.96 -33.12
N THR A 1188 26.86 34.44 -33.78
CA THR A 1188 26.74 33.61 -34.99
C THR A 1188 27.15 32.17 -34.74
N SER A 1189 26.18 31.34 -34.35
CA SER A 1189 26.12 29.91 -34.71
C SER A 1189 24.69 29.40 -34.68
#